data_AF-A0A6J2VGD5-F1
#
_entry.id   AF-A0A6J2VGD5-F1
#
_cell.length_a   1.000
_cell.length_b   1.000
_cell.length_c   1.000
_cell.angle_alpha   90.00
_cell.angle_beta   90.00
_cell.angle_gamma   90.00
#
_symmetry.space_group_name_H-M   'P 1'
#
loop_
_entity.id
_entity.type
_entity.pdbx_description
1 polymer ?
#
loop_
_entity_poly.entity_id
_entity_poly.type
_entity_poly.pdbx_seq_one_letter_code
_entity_poly.pdbx_strand_id
1 'polypeptide(L)'
;MGFGYRVQQGPRSLLISDPLIQLSNDKRGQIYNCDLGTERCSELNVRAPREAINMSLGLSMTTDETFSTTLVCGPTIPKSCEYITTYGGMCFKINENKVNGPVPKALRDCSIRQTDVAFLLDGSGSVLDRDFIIMKNFVKTLIRDLISRDTQFAIAQYSTSCEIHIGFNNFQRNSWEVQLNRIVQQKGWTNTAAAINKVVNDVFNPATGARPKANRVLLVITDGQSNDKQELSGAAAKAERKNIRRYAIGVGGAFKSSEAKMELQTIASAPPSDFVFKVNNFGALEQIRKTLQENIIAIEGTQTSGDATNMELAQDGFSSAFISTSQGGNIVLGTVGALGWKGGYQEYRSTGEAKLFQNGSNMEPDSYLGYSMAVAKTRGRNFLILGAPRYNHKGRVLISSLDGRQQQELDPQEPQIGSYYGAEVCVVDLNSDSDTDLILISSPMYKENDQEGKVFAYTYSGQFSTKFKVVLMGISGERGRFGSSLASLADLNGDGQSDVAVGAPLENNGLGSVYIFNGQRGGINPTYSQRILGSSVKPGLQFFGLSLSQSSRDQSNDGLPDIAVGAKGTVLLLRSRPVVSLTTKMSYSPSLVSTKDTDCTKEQRITLQVCFTIRGNNVRSKDLSGRMNYTLQLDAKRQNFRAYFSLKNRVKNDMMVVGESDHCQTHNFFVEPCPEDVVNPLSSELTFSFEGQQSGAMQGLRPVLLPDTKTSVSEDLNFEINCGPDKTCIDNLKMDFNFSGSSNIEVGIAQELNLTVSVENLGENSYNSHVILTYPPGFSYRKFTTHQSRVECSSVDSEDVMKPGKTTCYISKPIFRANAKAVFEITYGIDMNGEFNQNVVFKADAASNNEKHTGNDWSKTKEIGVKYGINIVVRRSEDSTGYINFTSGKSNLEKPVLQGFEVENYLRDVNFSVIIRVPEKLGEKNIWTDMSKMEIKGCSQTSTEKPTNNDFVETLRKIPAVNCSVALCRVFKCNLHLVRNSNAVYNISGNISSGWIEQIGLRTVTFDLVSTATLEYDLNKYIFFSSSSLNKPPVSKIETQVEVYEEATFTKEIIGGAVGGLLLLLLVAAGLYKAGFFKSQYKEMMEAEDGADTGGEASAPTAVMMKTHGLTKIRALMVLPLWIMMKTHGLTKTRPLMTRPVTVVVAVTMMIQLRMLQLMQQDSRKDLNGGTIIFTS
;
A
#
# COMPACT_ATOMS: atom_id res chain seq x y z
N MET A 1 -29.56 21.34 -0.39
CA MET A 1 -29.16 21.95 0.89
C MET A 1 -27.98 21.16 1.42
N GLY A 2 -26.86 21.83 1.65
CA GLY A 2 -25.60 21.26 2.13
C GLY A 2 -25.22 21.74 3.53
N PHE A 3 -26.12 22.40 4.26
CA PHE A 3 -25.88 22.85 5.63
C PHE A 3 -25.41 21.68 6.51
N GLY A 4 -24.33 21.89 7.26
CA GLY A 4 -23.69 20.86 8.09
C GLY A 4 -22.58 20.08 7.39
N TYR A 5 -22.10 20.54 6.22
CA TYR A 5 -21.03 19.86 5.47
C TYR A 5 -19.64 19.98 6.10
N ARG A 6 -19.36 21.13 6.73
CA ARG A 6 -18.24 21.34 7.65
C ARG A 6 -18.75 22.05 8.89
N VAL A 7 -18.22 21.65 10.04
CA VAL A 7 -18.50 22.25 11.35
C VAL A 7 -17.17 22.52 12.04
N GLN A 8 -17.04 23.70 12.64
CA GLN A 8 -15.86 24.08 13.42
C GLN A 8 -16.29 24.73 14.74
N GLN A 9 -15.74 24.27 15.85
CA GLN A 9 -15.95 24.85 17.18
C GLN A 9 -15.07 26.09 17.36
N GLY A 10 -15.70 27.27 17.43
CA GLY A 10 -15.04 28.52 17.82
C GLY A 10 -15.01 28.70 19.35
N PRO A 11 -14.52 29.83 19.88
CA PRO A 11 -14.48 30.06 21.34
C PRO A 11 -15.86 30.14 22.02
N ARG A 12 -16.90 30.61 21.33
CA ARG A 12 -18.25 30.81 21.89
C ARG A 12 -19.40 30.46 20.93
N SER A 13 -19.07 29.92 19.75
CA SER A 13 -20.05 29.69 18.69
C SER A 13 -19.55 28.63 17.71
N LEU A 14 -20.47 28.11 16.90
CA LEU A 14 -20.15 27.14 15.85
C LEU A 14 -20.16 27.82 14.49
N LEU A 15 -19.10 27.61 13.70
CA LEU A 15 -19.10 27.96 12.28
C LEU A 15 -19.51 26.75 11.46
N ILE A 16 -20.51 26.94 10.59
CA ILE A 16 -21.10 25.87 9.79
C ILE A 16 -21.13 26.29 8.33
N SER A 17 -20.79 25.38 7.42
CA SER A 17 -20.95 25.60 5.99
C SER A 17 -22.21 24.96 5.40
N ASP A 18 -22.77 25.66 4.41
CA ASP A 18 -23.65 25.08 3.38
C ASP A 18 -23.04 25.38 2.00
N PRO A 19 -22.15 24.53 1.45
CA PRO A 19 -21.49 24.82 0.18
C PRO A 19 -22.37 24.61 -1.05
N LEU A 20 -23.53 23.96 -0.91
CA LEU A 20 -24.41 23.59 -2.03
C LEU A 20 -25.61 24.51 -2.19
N ILE A 21 -25.84 25.43 -1.26
CA ILE A 21 -26.92 26.42 -1.37
C ILE A 21 -26.64 27.42 -2.51
N GLN A 22 -27.64 27.64 -3.35
CA GLN A 22 -27.60 28.63 -4.43
C GLN A 22 -28.37 29.87 -3.97
N LEU A 23 -27.68 30.99 -3.74
CA LEU A 23 -28.28 32.24 -3.24
C LEU A 23 -28.72 33.17 -4.38
N SER A 24 -27.97 33.18 -5.47
CA SER A 24 -28.26 33.89 -6.73
C SER A 24 -27.59 33.14 -7.88
N ASN A 25 -27.84 33.48 -9.15
CA ASN A 25 -27.24 32.77 -10.30
C ASN A 25 -25.70 32.69 -10.28
N ASP A 26 -25.07 33.65 -9.62
CA ASP A 26 -23.61 33.83 -9.52
C ASP A 26 -23.04 33.54 -8.12
N LYS A 27 -23.88 33.24 -7.11
CA LYS A 27 -23.42 32.97 -5.74
C LYS A 27 -23.90 31.60 -5.25
N ARG A 28 -22.92 30.76 -4.92
CA ARG A 28 -23.10 29.44 -4.34
C ARG A 28 -22.24 29.27 -3.10
N GLY A 29 -22.83 28.75 -2.03
CA GLY A 29 -22.21 28.52 -0.75
C GLY A 29 -22.46 29.64 0.25
N GLN A 30 -22.67 29.28 1.52
CA GLN A 30 -22.91 30.20 2.62
C GLN A 30 -22.27 29.68 3.92
N ILE A 31 -21.82 30.60 4.77
CA ILE A 31 -21.32 30.30 6.12
C ILE A 31 -22.29 30.85 7.16
N TYR A 32 -22.53 30.06 8.19
CA TYR A 32 -23.38 30.40 9.31
C TYR A 32 -22.55 30.46 10.58
N ASN A 33 -22.85 31.44 11.42
CA ASN A 33 -22.39 31.48 12.79
C ASN A 33 -23.56 31.16 13.73
N CYS A 34 -23.45 30.09 14.50
CA CYS A 34 -24.48 29.61 15.40
C CYS A 34 -24.10 29.89 16.84
N ASP A 35 -24.89 30.77 17.46
CA ASP A 35 -24.78 31.11 18.86
C ASP A 35 -25.49 30.04 19.68
N LEU A 36 -24.75 29.43 20.60
CA LEU A 36 -25.24 28.35 21.45
C LEU A 36 -26.17 28.83 22.56
N GLY A 37 -26.03 30.06 23.02
CA GLY A 37 -26.91 30.63 24.05
C GLY A 37 -28.31 30.94 23.53
N THR A 38 -28.43 31.25 22.23
CA THR A 38 -29.73 31.52 21.58
C THR A 38 -30.25 30.36 20.74
N GLU A 39 -29.44 29.32 20.54
CA GLU A 39 -29.69 28.18 19.65
C GLU A 39 -30.07 28.60 18.22
N ARG A 40 -29.54 29.75 17.75
CA ARG A 40 -29.83 30.30 16.44
C ARG A 40 -28.58 30.46 15.60
N CYS A 41 -28.72 30.10 14.32
CA CYS A 41 -27.72 30.31 13.29
C CYS A 41 -28.02 31.57 12.51
N SER A 42 -27.01 32.42 12.36
CA SER A 42 -27.07 33.65 11.57
C SER A 42 -26.13 33.56 10.37
N GLU A 43 -26.55 34.09 9.23
CA GLU A 43 -25.73 34.14 8.03
C GLU A 43 -24.55 35.10 8.21
N LEU A 44 -23.34 34.61 7.93
CA LEU A 44 -22.15 35.45 7.90
C LEU A 44 -22.00 36.13 6.53
N ASN A 45 -21.89 37.45 6.51
CA ASN A 45 -21.74 38.20 5.27
C ASN A 45 -20.27 38.16 4.76
N VAL A 46 -19.99 37.27 3.81
CA VAL A 46 -18.69 37.18 3.13
C VAL A 46 -18.72 37.99 1.84
N ARG A 47 -18.04 39.13 1.82
CA ARG A 47 -17.94 40.00 0.63
C ARG A 47 -16.89 39.44 -0.34
N ALA A 48 -17.31 38.52 -1.20
CA ALA A 48 -16.46 37.96 -2.24
C ALA A 48 -16.30 38.94 -3.44
N PRO A 49 -15.15 38.92 -4.14
CA PRO A 49 -14.97 39.66 -5.41
C PRO A 49 -15.96 39.20 -6.47
N ARG A 50 -16.20 40.06 -7.49
CA ARG A 50 -17.12 39.73 -8.62
C ARG A 50 -16.71 38.47 -9.40
N GLU A 51 -15.42 38.14 -9.38
CA GLU A 51 -14.85 36.97 -10.06
C GLU A 51 -15.15 35.66 -9.33
N ALA A 52 -15.55 35.68 -8.04
CA ALA A 52 -15.80 34.50 -7.23
C ALA A 52 -17.19 33.88 -7.49
N ILE A 53 -17.48 33.65 -8.77
CA ILE A 53 -18.76 33.11 -9.23
C ILE A 53 -18.91 31.67 -8.76
N ASN A 54 -20.06 31.34 -8.15
CA ASN A 54 -20.44 29.98 -7.77
C ASN A 54 -19.33 29.17 -7.07
N MET A 55 -18.56 29.82 -6.20
CA MET A 55 -17.34 29.25 -5.63
C MET A 55 -17.56 28.00 -4.73
N SER A 56 -18.81 27.70 -4.35
CA SER A 56 -19.18 26.69 -3.36
C SER A 56 -18.49 26.94 -2.03
N LEU A 57 -18.64 28.18 -1.53
CA LEU A 57 -18.00 28.65 -0.31
C LEU A 57 -18.31 27.72 0.87
N GLY A 58 -17.27 27.29 1.60
CA GLY A 58 -17.40 26.40 2.75
C GLY A 58 -17.26 24.91 2.42
N LEU A 59 -16.81 24.57 1.21
CA LEU A 59 -16.48 23.19 0.86
C LEU A 59 -15.29 22.67 1.69
N SER A 60 -14.36 23.55 2.05
CA SER A 60 -13.31 23.25 3.02
C SER A 60 -13.24 24.35 4.08
N MET A 61 -12.97 23.93 5.31
CA MET A 61 -12.81 24.79 6.47
C MET A 61 -11.75 24.21 7.40
N THR A 62 -10.88 25.04 7.93
CA THR A 62 -9.88 24.67 8.95
C THR A 62 -9.71 25.82 9.93
N THR A 63 -9.37 25.53 11.17
CA THR A 63 -9.24 26.53 12.24
C THR A 63 -7.84 26.48 12.83
N ASP A 64 -7.19 27.64 12.95
CA ASP A 64 -6.02 27.81 13.81
C ASP A 64 -6.50 28.08 15.23
N GLU A 65 -6.28 27.12 16.11
CA GLU A 65 -6.64 27.17 17.52
C GLU A 65 -5.97 28.32 18.28
N THR A 66 -4.73 28.63 17.91
CA THR A 66 -3.89 29.63 18.59
C THR A 66 -4.47 31.03 18.44
N PHE A 67 -4.93 31.35 17.23
CA PHE A 67 -5.47 32.67 16.89
C PHE A 67 -6.99 32.68 16.73
N SER A 68 -7.66 31.57 17.04
CA SER A 68 -9.11 31.38 16.87
C SER A 68 -9.60 31.85 15.49
N THR A 69 -8.79 31.62 14.46
CA THR A 69 -9.06 32.09 13.09
C THR A 69 -9.40 30.91 12.21
N THR A 70 -10.55 30.96 11.54
CA THR A 70 -11.02 29.91 10.64
C THR A 70 -10.81 30.34 9.20
N LEU A 71 -10.18 29.50 8.39
CA LEU A 71 -10.08 29.68 6.95
C LEU A 71 -11.24 28.92 6.29
N VAL A 72 -11.93 29.59 5.38
CA VAL A 72 -13.06 29.03 4.62
C VAL A 72 -12.78 29.20 3.14
N CYS A 73 -12.84 28.12 2.38
CA CYS A 73 -12.55 28.15 0.95
C CYS A 73 -13.73 27.72 0.09
N GLY A 74 -13.75 28.25 -1.14
CA GLY A 74 -14.60 27.79 -2.22
C GLY A 74 -13.73 27.51 -3.46
N PRO A 75 -13.42 26.24 -3.76
CA PRO A 75 -12.42 25.84 -4.77
C PRO A 75 -13.03 25.58 -6.16
N THR A 76 -14.25 26.07 -6.42
CA THR A 76 -15.02 25.70 -7.64
C THR A 76 -15.37 26.91 -8.51
N ILE A 77 -14.55 27.96 -8.46
CA ILE A 77 -14.80 29.20 -9.21
C ILE A 77 -14.52 28.96 -10.70
N PRO A 78 -15.53 28.99 -11.57
CA PRO A 78 -15.31 28.89 -13.00
C PRO A 78 -14.86 30.24 -13.56
N LYS A 79 -13.83 30.23 -14.40
CA LYS A 79 -13.42 31.39 -15.20
C LYS A 79 -13.43 30.99 -16.66
N SER A 80 -14.37 31.56 -17.42
CA SER A 80 -14.47 31.37 -18.87
C SER A 80 -13.29 32.04 -19.55
N CYS A 81 -12.36 31.23 -20.04
CA CYS A 81 -11.35 31.66 -21.00
C CYS A 81 -11.89 31.42 -22.42
N GLU A 82 -11.29 32.05 -23.42
CA GLU A 82 -11.72 31.98 -24.82
C GLU A 82 -11.88 30.54 -25.35
N TYR A 83 -11.12 29.58 -24.81
CA TYR A 83 -11.08 28.19 -25.30
C TYR A 83 -11.35 27.12 -24.23
N ILE A 84 -11.36 27.46 -22.95
CA ILE A 84 -11.59 26.52 -21.84
C ILE A 84 -12.23 27.25 -20.66
N THR A 85 -13.07 26.55 -19.91
CA THR A 85 -13.47 27.02 -18.57
C THR A 85 -12.46 26.51 -17.55
N THR A 86 -11.68 27.43 -17.01
CA THR A 86 -10.72 27.15 -15.92
C THR A 86 -11.45 27.10 -14.58
N TYR A 87 -10.88 26.37 -13.60
CA TYR A 87 -11.44 26.26 -12.25
C TYR A 87 -10.39 26.66 -11.22
N GLY A 88 -10.65 27.77 -10.54
CA GLY A 88 -9.84 28.31 -9.47
C GLY A 88 -10.53 28.24 -8.12
N GLY A 89 -9.84 28.73 -7.09
CA GLY A 89 -10.40 28.81 -5.76
C GLY A 89 -9.91 30.01 -4.99
N MET A 90 -10.69 30.40 -3.99
CA MET A 90 -10.35 31.47 -3.05
C MET A 90 -10.77 31.08 -1.64
N CYS A 91 -10.04 31.62 -0.67
CA CYS A 91 -10.29 31.44 0.74
C CYS A 91 -10.40 32.77 1.49
N PHE A 92 -11.15 32.75 2.58
CA PHE A 92 -11.36 33.90 3.47
C PHE A 92 -11.05 33.50 4.92
N LYS A 93 -10.33 34.37 5.64
CA LYS A 93 -10.06 34.23 7.07
C LYS A 93 -11.24 34.84 7.85
N ILE A 94 -11.74 34.12 8.84
CA ILE A 94 -12.83 34.53 9.72
C ILE A 94 -12.29 34.52 11.16
N ASN A 95 -12.39 35.66 11.84
CA ASN A 95 -12.04 35.80 13.25
C ASN A 95 -13.11 36.66 13.93
N GLU A 96 -13.83 36.12 14.91
CA GLU A 96 -14.90 36.83 15.64
C GLU A 96 -15.89 37.57 14.69
N ASN A 97 -16.37 36.88 13.65
CA ASN A 97 -17.21 37.41 12.57
C ASN A 97 -16.57 38.42 11.60
N LYS A 98 -15.32 38.84 11.82
CA LYS A 98 -14.57 39.66 10.87
C LYS A 98 -14.02 38.78 9.76
N VAL A 99 -14.36 39.13 8.53
CA VAL A 99 -13.93 38.43 7.32
C VAL A 99 -12.80 39.20 6.65
N ASN A 100 -11.66 38.54 6.46
CA ASN A 100 -10.47 39.07 5.78
C ASN A 100 -10.10 38.19 4.59
N GLY A 101 -9.61 38.78 3.50
CA GLY A 101 -9.27 38.05 2.27
C GLY A 101 -9.62 38.85 1.01
N PRO A 102 -9.61 38.21 -0.18
CA PRO A 102 -9.40 36.78 -0.42
C PRO A 102 -7.92 36.37 -0.45
N VAL A 103 -7.67 35.06 -0.32
CA VAL A 103 -6.38 34.40 -0.59
C VAL A 103 -6.62 33.26 -1.60
N PRO A 104 -5.97 33.27 -2.78
CA PRO A 104 -5.15 34.35 -3.33
C PRO A 104 -5.96 35.65 -3.55
N LYS A 105 -5.25 36.79 -3.68
CA LYS A 105 -5.88 38.10 -3.90
C LYS A 105 -6.63 38.20 -5.24
N ALA A 106 -6.20 37.44 -6.24
CA ALA A 106 -6.80 37.36 -7.56
C ALA A 106 -6.68 35.92 -8.08
N LEU A 107 -7.60 35.53 -8.97
CA LEU A 107 -7.50 34.24 -9.67
C LEU A 107 -6.33 34.26 -10.65
N ARG A 108 -5.80 33.06 -10.95
CA ARG A 108 -4.80 32.92 -12.03
C ARG A 108 -5.40 33.39 -13.36
N ASP A 109 -4.55 33.99 -14.19
CA ASP A 109 -4.93 34.39 -15.54
C ASP A 109 -4.99 33.22 -16.51
N CYS A 110 -5.78 33.38 -17.58
CA CYS A 110 -5.87 32.40 -18.64
C CYS A 110 -4.50 32.30 -19.34
N SER A 111 -3.79 31.19 -19.18
CA SER A 111 -2.52 30.94 -19.88
C SER A 111 -2.77 30.75 -21.38
N ILE A 112 -2.54 31.78 -22.20
CA ILE A 112 -2.49 31.61 -23.66
C ILE A 112 -1.11 31.04 -24.00
N ARG A 113 -1.00 29.75 -24.30
CA ARG A 113 0.28 29.15 -24.73
C ARG A 113 0.66 29.65 -26.13
N GLN A 114 1.91 30.10 -26.25
CA GLN A 114 2.54 30.56 -27.48
C GLN A 114 2.68 29.42 -28.51
N THR A 115 2.47 29.69 -29.80
CA THR A 115 2.60 28.67 -30.87
C THR A 115 3.43 29.17 -32.05
N ASP A 116 4.40 28.38 -32.50
CA ASP A 116 5.29 28.68 -33.63
C ASP A 116 5.00 27.71 -34.78
N VAL A 117 4.55 28.25 -35.92
CA VAL A 117 4.08 27.47 -37.08
C VAL A 117 4.97 27.73 -38.29
N ALA A 118 5.66 26.70 -38.79
CA ALA A 118 6.46 26.78 -40.02
C ALA A 118 5.74 26.07 -41.18
N PHE A 119 5.62 26.75 -42.31
CA PHE A 119 5.16 26.17 -43.57
C PHE A 119 6.34 25.81 -44.45
N LEU A 120 6.34 24.59 -44.98
CA LEU A 120 7.34 24.09 -45.92
C LEU A 120 6.66 23.70 -47.22
N LEU A 121 6.84 24.51 -48.26
CA LEU A 121 6.14 24.43 -49.54
C LEU A 121 7.00 23.73 -50.59
N ASP A 122 6.45 22.70 -51.22
CA ASP A 122 7.07 22.03 -52.34
C ASP A 122 6.96 22.88 -53.62
N GLY A 123 8.10 23.39 -54.06
CA GLY A 123 8.25 24.15 -55.29
C GLY A 123 8.97 23.38 -56.39
N SER A 124 9.05 22.06 -56.31
CA SER A 124 9.73 21.19 -57.27
C SER A 124 9.08 21.20 -58.66
N GLY A 125 9.73 20.54 -59.63
CA GLY A 125 9.26 20.42 -61.00
C GLY A 125 8.05 19.50 -61.18
N SER A 126 7.75 18.61 -60.22
CA SER A 126 6.57 17.74 -60.25
C SER A 126 5.27 18.49 -59.92
N VAL A 127 5.38 19.56 -59.12
CA VAL A 127 4.25 20.43 -58.76
C VAL A 127 3.88 21.33 -59.96
N LEU A 128 2.64 21.24 -60.44
CA LEU A 128 2.12 22.12 -61.49
C LEU A 128 1.98 23.57 -61.00
N ASP A 129 2.12 24.56 -61.89
CA ASP A 129 2.01 25.99 -61.52
C ASP A 129 0.68 26.30 -60.80
N ARG A 130 -0.42 25.69 -61.26
CA ARG A 130 -1.75 25.81 -60.63
C ARG A 130 -1.77 25.24 -59.20
N ASP A 131 -1.05 24.15 -58.97
CA ASP A 131 -1.02 23.45 -57.68
C ASP A 131 -0.16 24.23 -56.68
N PHE A 132 0.92 24.86 -57.14
CA PHE A 132 1.71 25.79 -56.32
C PHE A 132 0.91 27.04 -55.90
N ILE A 133 0.05 27.56 -56.79
CA ILE A 133 -0.90 28.64 -56.44
C ILE A 133 -1.89 28.17 -55.38
N ILE A 134 -2.42 26.94 -55.49
CA ILE A 134 -3.31 26.35 -54.48
C ILE A 134 -2.61 26.25 -53.11
N MET A 135 -1.34 25.82 -53.07
CA MET A 135 -0.54 25.78 -51.84
C MET A 135 -0.44 27.15 -51.18
N LYS A 136 -0.09 28.19 -51.95
CA LYS A 136 0.01 29.57 -51.44
C LYS A 136 -1.32 30.09 -50.91
N ASN A 137 -2.42 29.82 -51.59
CA ASN A 137 -3.75 30.21 -51.13
C ASN A 137 -4.16 29.48 -49.84
N PHE A 138 -3.81 28.20 -49.71
CA PHE A 138 -4.02 27.46 -48.46
C PHE A 138 -3.26 28.09 -47.29
N VAL A 139 -1.98 28.42 -47.47
CA VAL A 139 -1.17 29.11 -46.46
C VAL A 139 -1.79 30.45 -46.08
N LYS A 140 -2.27 31.23 -47.06
CA LYS A 140 -2.94 32.52 -46.79
C LYS A 140 -4.16 32.37 -45.90
N THR A 141 -5.03 31.43 -46.22
CA THR A 141 -6.25 31.20 -45.44
C THR A 141 -5.88 30.81 -44.01
N LEU A 142 -4.93 29.88 -43.83
CA LEU A 142 -4.55 29.43 -42.50
C LEU A 142 -3.87 30.53 -41.67
N ILE A 143 -3.02 31.37 -42.28
CA ILE A 143 -2.41 32.51 -41.57
C ILE A 143 -3.49 33.52 -41.18
N ARG A 144 -4.43 33.90 -42.05
CA ARG A 144 -5.50 34.85 -41.71
C ARG A 144 -6.33 34.39 -40.51
N ASP A 145 -6.60 33.10 -40.41
CA ASP A 145 -7.43 32.55 -39.34
C ASP A 145 -6.66 32.41 -38.01
N LEU A 146 -5.34 32.26 -38.06
CA LEU A 146 -4.49 32.06 -36.88
C LEU A 146 -3.72 33.31 -36.43
N ILE A 147 -3.66 34.36 -37.26
CA ILE A 147 -2.86 35.57 -36.99
C ILE A 147 -3.43 36.40 -35.84
N SER A 148 -4.71 36.31 -35.47
CA SER A 148 -5.25 37.03 -34.30
C SER A 148 -4.71 36.51 -32.95
N ARG A 149 -3.94 35.41 -32.95
CA ARG A 149 -3.43 34.73 -31.74
C ARG A 149 -1.98 35.10 -31.43
N ASP A 150 -1.47 34.67 -30.26
CA ASP A 150 -0.03 34.70 -29.93
C ASP A 150 0.77 33.61 -30.69
N THR A 151 0.54 33.58 -32.01
CA THR A 151 1.12 32.67 -32.99
C THR A 151 2.11 33.42 -33.88
N GLN A 152 3.26 32.82 -34.14
CA GLN A 152 4.26 33.32 -35.09
C GLN A 152 4.40 32.33 -36.25
N PHE A 153 4.71 32.84 -37.43
CA PHE A 153 4.77 32.03 -38.65
C PHE A 153 6.13 32.12 -39.33
N ALA A 154 6.56 31.03 -39.94
CA ALA A 154 7.69 30.96 -40.85
C ALA A 154 7.26 30.28 -42.14
N ILE A 155 7.84 30.67 -43.28
CA ILE A 155 7.52 30.14 -44.60
C ILE A 155 8.84 29.82 -45.32
N ALA A 156 9.01 28.57 -45.69
CA ALA A 156 10.12 28.07 -46.49
C ALA A 156 9.57 27.37 -47.75
N GLN A 157 10.33 27.43 -48.82
CA GLN A 157 10.08 26.68 -50.06
C GLN A 157 11.24 25.71 -50.30
N TYR A 158 10.95 24.54 -50.85
CA TYR A 158 12.00 23.60 -51.24
C TYR A 158 11.78 22.99 -52.63
N SER A 159 12.89 22.61 -53.24
CA SER A 159 12.99 21.85 -54.48
C SER A 159 14.29 21.01 -54.42
N THR A 160 15.25 21.26 -55.30
CA THR A 160 16.62 20.72 -55.20
C THR A 160 17.33 21.30 -53.97
N SER A 161 17.02 22.54 -53.62
CA SER A 161 17.51 23.24 -52.42
C SER A 161 16.33 23.79 -51.61
N CYS A 162 16.56 24.17 -50.35
CA CYS A 162 15.54 24.76 -49.48
C CYS A 162 15.90 26.21 -49.12
N GLU A 163 14.97 27.12 -49.37
CA GLU A 163 15.04 28.56 -49.14
C GLU A 163 14.02 28.99 -48.08
N ILE A 164 14.47 29.71 -47.05
CA ILE A 164 13.61 30.26 -46.00
C ILE A 164 13.22 31.68 -46.43
N HIS A 165 11.99 31.85 -46.91
CA HIS A 165 11.48 33.15 -47.37
C HIS A 165 11.13 34.06 -46.20
N ILE A 166 10.57 33.48 -45.14
CA ILE A 166 10.14 34.18 -43.93
C ILE A 166 10.49 33.29 -42.71
N GLY A 167 11.28 33.80 -41.77
CA GLY A 167 11.53 33.20 -40.46
C GLY A 167 10.69 33.84 -39.35
N PHE A 168 10.66 33.24 -38.16
CA PHE A 168 9.83 33.74 -37.05
C PHE A 168 10.18 35.17 -36.64
N ASN A 169 11.47 35.53 -36.68
CA ASN A 169 11.96 36.87 -36.36
C ASN A 169 11.66 37.95 -37.41
N ASN A 170 11.36 37.57 -38.66
CA ASN A 170 11.14 38.51 -39.77
C ASN A 170 9.70 38.50 -40.31
N PHE A 171 8.81 37.72 -39.69
CA PHE A 171 7.39 37.69 -40.01
C PHE A 171 6.71 39.00 -39.64
N GLN A 172 6.25 39.74 -40.64
CA GLN A 172 5.57 41.03 -40.46
C GLN A 172 4.06 40.89 -40.62
N ARG A 173 3.31 41.08 -39.52
CA ARG A 173 1.85 40.91 -39.47
C ARG A 173 1.06 41.73 -40.50
N ASN A 174 1.58 42.88 -40.92
CA ASN A 174 0.88 43.78 -41.84
C ASN A 174 1.27 43.58 -43.32
N SER A 175 2.30 42.79 -43.62
CA SER A 175 2.88 42.68 -44.98
C SER A 175 3.19 41.24 -45.43
N TRP A 176 2.98 40.23 -44.57
CA TRP A 176 3.26 38.82 -44.87
C TRP A 176 2.55 38.33 -46.14
N GLU A 177 1.34 38.82 -46.45
CA GLU A 177 0.62 38.38 -47.64
C GLU A 177 1.32 38.83 -48.93
N VAL A 178 1.90 40.05 -48.92
CA VAL A 178 2.68 40.57 -50.04
C VAL A 178 3.98 39.77 -50.19
N GLN A 179 4.64 39.43 -49.07
CA GLN A 179 5.86 38.61 -49.07
C GLN A 179 5.59 37.21 -49.62
N LEU A 180 4.51 36.56 -49.18
CA LEU A 180 4.09 35.25 -49.70
C LEU A 180 3.75 35.31 -51.20
N ASN A 181 3.07 36.37 -51.66
CA ASN A 181 2.75 36.53 -53.08
C ASN A 181 3.99 36.58 -53.98
N ARG A 182 5.10 37.15 -53.50
CA ARG A 182 6.37 37.26 -54.25
C ARG A 182 7.15 35.95 -54.37
N ILE A 183 6.79 34.91 -53.60
CA ILE A 183 7.45 33.61 -53.69
C ILE A 183 7.15 32.97 -55.05
N VAL A 184 8.18 32.80 -55.88
CA VAL A 184 8.13 32.14 -57.19
C VAL A 184 8.54 30.67 -57.05
N GLN A 185 7.91 29.79 -57.82
CA GLN A 185 8.22 28.36 -57.81
C GLN A 185 9.63 28.11 -58.35
N GLN A 186 10.47 27.39 -57.59
CA GLN A 186 11.88 27.15 -57.93
C GLN A 186 12.10 26.16 -59.08
N LYS A 187 11.22 25.16 -59.23
CA LYS A 187 11.39 23.99 -60.10
C LYS A 187 12.63 23.14 -59.72
N GLY A 188 12.79 21.97 -60.35
CA GLY A 188 13.88 21.03 -60.08
C GLY A 188 13.43 19.77 -59.33
N TRP A 189 14.35 19.12 -58.61
CA TRP A 189 14.09 17.90 -57.84
C TRP A 189 13.27 18.18 -56.56
N THR A 190 12.88 17.13 -55.83
CA THR A 190 12.01 17.18 -54.65
C THR A 190 12.75 16.58 -53.44
N ASN A 191 13.64 17.35 -52.81
CA ASN A 191 14.45 16.90 -51.66
C ASN A 191 13.74 17.21 -50.32
N THR A 192 12.78 16.38 -49.93
CA THR A 192 11.88 16.63 -48.81
C THR A 192 12.58 16.38 -47.46
N ALA A 193 13.39 15.34 -47.34
CA ALA A 193 14.11 15.01 -46.11
C ALA A 193 15.14 16.09 -45.76
N ALA A 194 15.91 16.56 -46.76
CA ALA A 194 16.86 17.65 -46.60
C ALA A 194 16.16 18.96 -46.17
N ALA A 195 15.00 19.25 -46.75
CA ALA A 195 14.21 20.43 -46.42
C ALA A 195 13.66 20.40 -44.99
N ILE A 196 13.09 19.27 -44.55
CA ILE A 196 12.65 19.07 -43.15
C ILE A 196 13.83 19.27 -42.20
N ASN A 197 14.99 18.66 -42.49
CA ASN A 197 16.18 18.81 -41.67
C ASN A 197 16.64 20.26 -41.54
N LYS A 198 16.55 21.04 -42.62
CA LYS A 198 16.91 22.47 -42.63
C LYS A 198 15.95 23.28 -41.75
N VAL A 199 14.63 23.13 -41.93
CA VAL A 199 13.64 23.84 -41.11
C VAL A 199 13.76 23.49 -39.62
N VAL A 200 14.01 22.22 -39.30
CA VAL A 200 14.21 21.74 -37.91
C VAL A 200 15.46 22.34 -37.24
N ASN A 201 16.51 22.68 -37.99
CA ASN A 201 17.75 23.23 -37.43
C ASN A 201 17.80 24.76 -37.47
N ASP A 202 17.24 25.36 -38.53
CA ASP A 202 17.49 26.76 -38.87
C ASP A 202 16.26 27.63 -38.61
N VAL A 203 15.04 27.07 -38.69
CA VAL A 203 13.79 27.81 -38.43
C VAL A 203 13.31 27.61 -36.99
N PHE A 204 13.27 26.37 -36.50
CA PHE A 204 12.96 26.06 -35.09
C PHE A 204 14.17 26.25 -34.17
N ASN A 205 14.82 27.41 -34.27
CA ASN A 205 15.99 27.79 -33.52
C ASN A 205 15.74 29.12 -32.77
N PRO A 206 16.06 29.21 -31.47
CA PRO A 206 15.94 30.47 -30.74
C PRO A 206 16.67 31.65 -31.40
N ALA A 207 17.79 31.40 -32.06
CA ALA A 207 18.55 32.44 -32.77
C ALA A 207 17.78 33.05 -33.97
N THR A 208 16.79 32.34 -34.51
CA THR A 208 15.94 32.78 -35.63
C THR A 208 14.51 33.12 -35.21
N GLY A 209 14.30 33.29 -33.89
CA GLY A 209 13.04 33.78 -33.32
C GLY A 209 12.12 32.71 -32.76
N ALA A 210 12.47 31.42 -32.83
CA ALA A 210 11.64 30.37 -32.26
C ALA A 210 11.62 30.46 -30.72
N ARG A 211 10.43 30.42 -30.13
CA ARG A 211 10.23 30.62 -28.70
C ARG A 211 10.48 29.31 -27.94
N PRO A 212 11.24 29.32 -26.83
CA PRO A 212 11.68 28.10 -26.15
C PRO A 212 10.54 27.30 -25.51
N LYS A 213 9.43 27.96 -25.13
CA LYS A 213 8.25 27.33 -24.49
C LYS A 213 7.01 27.26 -25.40
N ALA A 214 7.15 27.58 -26.69
CA ALA A 214 6.04 27.54 -27.63
C ALA A 214 5.78 26.15 -28.20
N ASN A 215 4.53 25.86 -28.53
CA ASN A 215 4.15 24.70 -29.32
C ASN A 215 4.75 24.82 -30.73
N ARG A 216 5.46 23.79 -31.21
CA ARG A 216 6.15 23.83 -32.51
C ARG A 216 5.42 22.98 -33.53
N VAL A 217 5.02 23.59 -34.64
CA VAL A 217 4.21 22.96 -35.68
C VAL A 217 4.84 23.17 -37.04
N LEU A 218 5.08 22.09 -37.78
CA LEU A 218 5.57 22.09 -39.16
C LEU A 218 4.48 21.57 -40.10
N LEU A 219 4.09 22.38 -41.09
CA LEU A 219 3.17 21.98 -42.16
C LEU A 219 3.99 21.76 -43.44
N VAL A 220 4.14 20.51 -43.85
CA VAL A 220 4.82 20.13 -45.10
C VAL A 220 3.76 19.97 -46.18
N ILE A 221 3.82 20.80 -47.23
CA ILE A 221 2.83 20.82 -48.31
C ILE A 221 3.52 20.37 -49.60
N THR A 222 3.17 19.19 -50.10
CA THR A 222 3.89 18.49 -51.20
C THR A 222 2.95 17.69 -52.09
N ASP A 223 3.34 17.43 -53.34
CA ASP A 223 2.62 16.50 -54.23
C ASP A 223 3.00 15.03 -54.02
N GLY A 224 3.92 14.75 -53.08
CA GLY A 224 4.29 13.42 -52.62
C GLY A 224 5.05 12.64 -53.68
N GLN A 225 6.38 12.57 -53.53
CA GLN A 225 7.35 11.67 -54.16
C GLN A 225 8.72 12.34 -54.11
N SER A 226 9.43 12.13 -53.01
CA SER A 226 10.73 12.73 -52.78
C SER A 226 11.86 11.95 -53.43
N ASN A 227 12.85 12.69 -53.94
CA ASN A 227 14.08 12.14 -54.47
C ASN A 227 15.07 11.69 -53.38
N ASP A 228 14.88 12.13 -52.13
CA ASP A 228 15.66 11.72 -50.96
C ASP A 228 14.86 10.85 -49.97
N LYS A 229 13.87 10.09 -50.49
CA LYS A 229 12.93 9.25 -49.69
C LYS A 229 13.60 8.31 -48.67
N GLN A 230 14.83 7.87 -48.92
CA GLN A 230 15.57 6.97 -48.02
C GLN A 230 15.94 7.66 -46.69
N GLU A 231 16.07 8.99 -46.68
CA GLU A 231 16.44 9.79 -45.50
C GLU A 231 15.23 10.38 -44.75
N LEU A 232 14.04 10.24 -45.31
CA LEU A 232 12.83 10.91 -44.83
C LEU A 232 12.43 10.46 -43.42
N SER A 233 12.55 9.16 -43.12
CA SER A 233 12.32 8.60 -41.78
C SER A 233 13.28 9.19 -40.74
N GLY A 234 14.54 9.41 -41.11
CA GLY A 234 15.55 10.05 -40.28
C GLY A 234 15.23 11.52 -39.99
N ALA A 235 14.79 12.26 -41.01
CA ALA A 235 14.37 13.65 -40.88
C ALA A 235 13.12 13.80 -39.99
N ALA A 236 12.11 12.95 -40.18
CA ALA A 236 10.91 12.90 -39.35
C ALA A 236 11.25 12.57 -37.88
N ALA A 237 12.10 11.56 -37.64
CA ALA A 237 12.57 11.21 -36.30
C ALA A 237 13.35 12.34 -35.63
N LYS A 238 14.13 13.12 -36.39
CA LYS A 238 14.84 14.29 -35.87
C LYS A 238 13.90 15.42 -35.45
N ALA A 239 12.85 15.67 -36.22
CA ALA A 239 11.80 16.62 -35.86
C ALA A 239 11.04 16.17 -34.60
N GLU A 240 10.76 14.86 -34.49
CA GLU A 240 10.10 14.27 -33.32
C GLU A 240 10.93 14.48 -32.04
N ARG A 241 12.25 14.23 -32.09
CA ARG A 241 13.17 14.49 -30.96
C ARG A 241 13.21 15.96 -30.51
N LYS A 242 12.78 16.90 -31.35
CA LYS A 242 12.68 18.33 -31.02
C LYS A 242 11.26 18.77 -30.65
N ASN A 243 10.34 17.82 -30.43
CA ASN A 243 8.91 18.04 -30.14
C ASN A 243 8.23 18.91 -31.21
N ILE A 244 8.55 18.69 -32.48
CA ILE A 244 7.92 19.40 -33.61
C ILE A 244 6.83 18.51 -34.19
N ARG A 245 5.56 18.94 -34.08
CA ARG A 245 4.43 18.24 -34.69
C ARG A 245 4.37 18.50 -36.17
N ARG A 246 4.21 17.45 -36.97
CA ARG A 246 4.30 17.53 -38.43
C ARG A 246 2.95 17.18 -39.06
N TYR A 247 2.47 18.06 -39.92
CA TYR A 247 1.30 17.83 -40.77
C TYR A 247 1.77 17.69 -42.20
N ALA A 248 1.35 16.62 -42.88
CA ALA A 248 1.65 16.39 -44.28
C ALA A 248 0.40 16.70 -45.13
N ILE A 249 0.51 17.69 -46.00
CA ILE A 249 -0.59 18.18 -46.83
C ILE A 249 -0.29 17.83 -48.28
N GLY A 250 -0.98 16.80 -48.77
CA GLY A 250 -0.86 16.34 -50.14
C GLY A 250 -1.60 17.25 -51.12
N VAL A 251 -0.93 17.59 -52.23
CA VAL A 251 -1.46 18.43 -53.32
C VAL A 251 -1.51 17.66 -54.63
N GLY A 252 -2.46 17.98 -55.50
CA GLY A 252 -2.54 17.38 -56.84
C GLY A 252 -2.64 15.86 -56.81
N GLY A 253 -1.60 15.18 -57.32
CA GLY A 253 -1.49 13.73 -57.45
C GLY A 253 -1.11 12.95 -56.18
N ALA A 254 -0.83 13.61 -55.05
CA ALA A 254 -0.23 13.00 -53.85
C ALA A 254 -0.96 11.81 -53.21
N PHE A 255 -2.23 11.63 -53.53
CA PHE A 255 -3.06 10.52 -53.04
C PHE A 255 -3.40 9.49 -54.12
N LYS A 256 -2.87 9.64 -55.34
CA LYS A 256 -3.14 8.73 -56.47
C LYS A 256 -2.22 7.52 -56.48
N SER A 257 -0.96 7.66 -56.04
CA SER A 257 -0.02 6.55 -55.92
C SER A 257 0.15 6.12 -54.45
N SER A 258 0.33 4.81 -54.24
CA SER A 258 0.55 4.25 -52.91
C SER A 258 1.86 4.75 -52.29
N GLU A 259 2.87 4.98 -53.13
CA GLU A 259 4.19 5.46 -52.74
C GLU A 259 4.12 6.90 -52.20
N ALA A 260 3.44 7.81 -52.89
CA ALA A 260 3.24 9.19 -52.43
C ALA A 260 2.47 9.25 -51.11
N LYS A 261 1.45 8.39 -50.97
CA LYS A 261 0.67 8.30 -49.73
C LYS A 261 1.52 7.81 -48.55
N MET A 262 2.36 6.80 -48.74
CA MET A 262 3.28 6.31 -47.70
C MET A 262 4.30 7.38 -47.30
N GLU A 263 4.72 8.21 -48.26
CA GLU A 263 5.63 9.32 -47.98
C GLU A 263 4.99 10.38 -47.08
N LEU A 264 3.76 10.80 -47.39
CA LEU A 264 3.00 11.72 -46.53
C LEU A 264 2.82 11.15 -45.11
N GLN A 265 2.54 9.84 -45.00
CA GLN A 265 2.42 9.16 -43.70
C GLN A 265 3.75 9.12 -42.94
N THR A 266 4.88 9.08 -43.63
CA THR A 266 6.22 9.09 -43.02
C THR A 266 6.60 10.49 -42.52
N ILE A 267 6.18 11.54 -43.23
CA ILE A 267 6.42 12.94 -42.85
C ILE A 267 5.59 13.32 -41.63
N ALA A 268 4.32 12.93 -41.62
CA ALA A 268 3.35 13.28 -40.59
C ALA A 268 3.69 12.70 -39.21
N SER A 269 3.17 13.33 -38.16
CA SER A 269 3.16 12.75 -36.81
C SER A 269 2.14 11.60 -36.71
N ALA A 270 2.27 10.76 -35.67
CA ALA A 270 1.36 9.63 -35.44
C ALA A 270 0.13 10.03 -34.59
N PRO A 271 -1.06 9.43 -34.83
CA PRO A 271 -1.39 8.51 -35.91
C PRO A 271 -1.62 9.24 -37.26
N PRO A 272 -1.23 8.66 -38.42
CA PRO A 272 -1.33 9.36 -39.71
C PRO A 272 -2.75 9.82 -40.13
N SER A 273 -3.81 9.24 -39.54
CA SER A 273 -5.20 9.66 -39.76
C SER A 273 -5.45 11.12 -39.37
N ASP A 274 -4.67 11.65 -38.43
CA ASP A 274 -4.92 12.95 -37.79
C ASP A 274 -3.97 14.04 -38.30
N PHE A 275 -2.95 13.65 -39.06
CA PHE A 275 -1.85 14.53 -39.49
C PHE A 275 -1.59 14.52 -41.01
N VAL A 276 -2.32 13.70 -41.79
CA VAL A 276 -2.22 13.67 -43.26
C VAL A 276 -3.51 14.20 -43.89
N PHE A 277 -3.39 15.24 -44.73
CA PHE A 277 -4.54 15.94 -45.31
C PHE A 277 -4.38 16.25 -46.79
N LYS A 278 -5.48 16.46 -47.51
CA LYS A 278 -5.49 16.89 -48.92
C LYS A 278 -5.85 18.37 -49.03
N VAL A 279 -5.07 19.16 -49.77
CA VAL A 279 -5.19 20.64 -49.81
C VAL A 279 -6.53 21.16 -50.36
N ASN A 280 -7.25 20.36 -51.15
CA ASN A 280 -8.51 20.73 -51.80
C ASN A 280 -9.76 20.37 -50.97
N ASN A 281 -9.58 19.77 -49.78
CA ASN A 281 -10.70 19.41 -48.92
C ASN A 281 -10.95 20.54 -47.92
N PHE A 282 -12.09 21.23 -48.01
CA PHE A 282 -12.48 22.25 -47.01
C PHE A 282 -12.55 21.66 -45.58
N GLY A 283 -12.79 20.35 -45.44
CA GLY A 283 -12.71 19.64 -44.16
C GLY A 283 -11.29 19.52 -43.58
N ALA A 284 -10.24 19.59 -44.42
CA ALA A 284 -8.85 19.56 -43.94
C ALA A 284 -8.49 20.84 -43.17
N LEU A 285 -8.99 22.00 -43.58
CA LEU A 285 -8.76 23.26 -42.88
C LEU A 285 -9.46 23.24 -41.51
N GLU A 286 -10.70 22.78 -41.47
CA GLU A 286 -11.48 22.59 -40.24
C GLU A 286 -10.86 21.55 -39.30
N GLN A 287 -10.30 20.47 -39.83
CA GLN A 287 -9.67 19.43 -39.02
C GLN A 287 -8.27 19.83 -38.55
N ILE A 288 -7.44 20.47 -39.39
CA ILE A 288 -6.18 21.07 -38.95
C ILE A 288 -6.45 22.15 -37.89
N ARG A 289 -7.50 22.96 -38.07
CA ARG A 289 -7.96 23.94 -37.07
C ARG A 289 -8.35 23.24 -35.76
N LYS A 290 -9.23 22.23 -35.82
CA LYS A 290 -9.70 21.46 -34.67
C LYS A 290 -8.57 20.72 -33.97
N THR A 291 -7.66 20.06 -34.69
CA THR A 291 -6.51 19.34 -34.16
C THR A 291 -5.43 20.28 -33.62
N LEU A 292 -5.24 21.47 -34.20
CA LEU A 292 -4.42 22.53 -33.59
C LEU A 292 -5.10 23.12 -32.35
N GLN A 293 -6.44 23.17 -32.29
CA GLN A 293 -7.22 23.65 -31.13
C GLN A 293 -7.25 22.63 -29.97
N GLU A 294 -7.51 21.35 -30.25
CA GLU A 294 -7.60 20.25 -29.28
C GLU A 294 -6.23 19.94 -28.67
N ASN A 295 -5.17 19.94 -29.47
CA ASN A 295 -3.84 19.62 -28.96
C ASN A 295 -3.15 20.81 -28.24
N ILE A 296 -3.85 21.92 -27.99
CA ILE A 296 -3.37 22.99 -27.08
C ILE A 296 -3.73 22.66 -25.61
N ILE A 297 -4.69 21.75 -25.37
CA ILE A 297 -5.10 21.30 -24.03
C ILE A 297 -5.37 19.79 -24.04
N ALA A 298 -4.53 18.98 -23.36
CA ALA A 298 -4.83 17.57 -23.19
C ALA A 298 -5.96 17.38 -22.15
N ILE A 299 -7.20 17.17 -22.62
CA ILE A 299 -8.39 17.06 -21.75
C ILE A 299 -8.62 15.61 -21.24
N GLU A 300 -8.05 14.59 -21.89
CA GLU A 300 -8.32 13.17 -21.55
C GLU A 300 -7.06 12.27 -21.54
N GLY A 301 -5.89 12.82 -21.22
CA GLY A 301 -4.65 12.02 -21.18
C GLY A 301 -4.25 11.40 -22.53
N THR A 302 -4.86 11.85 -23.63
CA THR A 302 -4.47 11.46 -24.99
C THR A 302 -3.04 11.91 -25.25
N GLN A 303 -2.10 10.95 -25.21
CA GLN A 303 -0.68 11.16 -25.52
C GLN A 303 -0.42 11.58 -26.99
N THR A 304 -1.44 11.95 -27.75
CA THR A 304 -1.30 12.68 -29.00
C THR A 304 -1.04 14.16 -28.70
N SER A 305 0.12 14.43 -28.09
CA SER A 305 0.90 15.67 -28.25
C SER A 305 0.53 16.95 -27.49
N GLY A 306 -0.56 17.05 -26.73
CA GLY A 306 -0.81 18.20 -25.83
C GLY A 306 -0.08 18.05 -24.48
N ASP A 307 0.64 19.09 -24.01
CA ASP A 307 1.12 19.10 -22.62
C ASP A 307 -0.09 19.11 -21.66
N ALA A 308 0.01 18.37 -20.55
CA ALA A 308 -1.00 18.32 -19.49
C ALA A 308 -1.42 19.72 -19.00
N THR A 309 -2.65 19.85 -18.52
CA THR A 309 -3.12 21.04 -17.79
C THR A 309 -2.15 21.34 -16.64
N ASN A 310 -1.65 22.57 -16.52
CA ASN A 310 -0.70 22.95 -15.49
C ASN A 310 -1.43 23.45 -14.24
N MET A 311 -1.99 24.65 -14.29
CA MET A 311 -2.63 25.28 -13.13
C MET A 311 -4.04 25.80 -13.45
N GLU A 312 -4.52 25.53 -14.66
CA GLU A 312 -5.82 25.94 -15.19
C GLU A 312 -6.98 25.33 -14.39
N LEU A 313 -6.76 24.16 -13.80
CA LEU A 313 -7.76 23.41 -13.02
C LEU A 313 -7.28 23.23 -11.57
N ALA A 314 -6.39 24.10 -11.07
CA ALA A 314 -5.73 23.90 -9.78
C ALA A 314 -6.67 23.77 -8.57
N GLN A 315 -7.84 24.43 -8.60
CA GLN A 315 -8.85 24.38 -7.52
C GLN A 315 -8.26 24.71 -6.14
N ASP A 316 -7.60 25.87 -5.99
CA ASP A 316 -6.94 26.24 -4.74
C ASP A 316 -7.90 26.24 -3.55
N GLY A 317 -7.45 25.66 -2.43
CA GLY A 317 -8.26 25.59 -1.22
C GLY A 317 -9.26 24.42 -1.23
N PHE A 318 -9.02 23.40 -2.06
CA PHE A 318 -9.77 22.14 -1.98
C PHE A 318 -9.65 21.51 -0.59
N SER A 319 -8.43 21.52 -0.06
CA SER A 319 -8.14 21.40 1.37
C SER A 319 -7.31 22.61 1.80
N SER A 320 -7.17 22.82 3.11
CA SER A 320 -6.41 23.94 3.62
C SER A 320 -5.87 23.67 5.01
N ALA A 321 -4.75 24.30 5.36
CA ALA A 321 -4.18 24.27 6.69
C ALA A 321 -3.50 25.60 7.07
N PHE A 322 -3.27 25.78 8.36
CA PHE A 322 -2.47 26.86 8.92
C PHE A 322 -1.10 26.37 9.37
N ILE A 323 -0.06 27.14 9.07
CA ILE A 323 1.26 26.98 9.67
C ILE A 323 1.45 28.15 10.64
N SER A 324 1.20 27.91 11.93
CA SER A 324 1.34 28.96 12.94
C SER A 324 2.81 29.42 13.03
N THR A 325 3.02 30.73 12.92
CA THR A 325 4.31 31.41 13.07
C THR A 325 4.15 32.58 14.03
N SER A 326 5.24 33.06 14.62
CA SER A 326 5.24 34.19 15.56
C SER A 326 4.73 35.52 14.97
N GLN A 327 4.52 35.61 13.65
CA GLN A 327 4.08 36.83 12.93
C GLN A 327 2.75 36.68 12.18
N GLY A 328 1.87 35.76 12.62
CA GLY A 328 0.47 35.70 12.13
C GLY A 328 0.17 34.63 11.07
N GLY A 329 0.97 33.55 11.04
CA GLY A 329 0.66 32.28 10.37
C GLY A 329 0.67 32.29 8.85
N ASN A 330 1.34 31.32 8.23
CA ASN A 330 1.25 31.10 6.78
C ASN A 330 0.03 30.22 6.48
N ILE A 331 -0.59 30.43 5.32
CA ILE A 331 -1.72 29.62 4.84
C ILE A 331 -1.18 28.62 3.83
N VAL A 332 -1.66 27.39 3.88
CA VAL A 332 -1.40 26.38 2.88
C VAL A 332 -2.72 25.96 2.24
N LEU A 333 -2.78 26.02 0.92
CA LEU A 333 -3.94 25.61 0.14
C LEU A 333 -3.61 24.36 -0.67
N GLY A 334 -4.42 23.31 -0.55
CA GLY A 334 -4.36 22.14 -1.41
C GLY A 334 -4.90 22.47 -2.80
N THR A 335 -4.22 21.99 -3.84
CA THR A 335 -4.52 22.30 -5.25
C THR A 335 -4.66 21.01 -6.06
N VAL A 336 -5.78 20.31 -5.89
CA VAL A 336 -5.96 18.94 -6.38
C VAL A 336 -5.85 18.78 -7.90
N GLY A 337 -6.28 19.77 -8.68
CA GLY A 337 -6.27 19.67 -10.15
C GLY A 337 -5.00 20.25 -10.81
N ALA A 338 -3.96 20.55 -10.03
CA ALA A 338 -2.68 20.98 -10.57
C ALA A 338 -1.95 19.84 -11.31
N LEU A 339 -1.25 20.19 -12.39
CA LEU A 339 -0.34 19.35 -13.19
C LEU A 339 -1.02 18.05 -13.67
N GLY A 340 -2.13 18.18 -14.39
CA GLY A 340 -2.93 17.03 -14.85
C GLY A 340 -3.49 16.24 -13.67
N TRP A 341 -4.08 16.94 -12.68
CA TRP A 341 -4.62 16.33 -11.45
C TRP A 341 -3.62 15.50 -10.64
N LYS A 342 -2.31 15.65 -10.87
CA LYS A 342 -1.27 15.16 -9.96
C LYS A 342 -1.46 15.74 -8.56
N GLY A 343 -1.82 17.02 -8.50
CA GLY A 343 -2.09 17.74 -7.26
C GLY A 343 -0.83 18.27 -6.57
N GLY A 344 -1.02 18.88 -5.40
CA GLY A 344 0.03 19.50 -4.61
C GLY A 344 -0.52 20.56 -3.66
N TYR A 345 0.35 21.50 -3.25
CA TYR A 345 -0.05 22.60 -2.38
C TYR A 345 0.65 23.91 -2.73
N GLN A 346 -0.04 25.00 -2.40
CA GLN A 346 0.42 26.36 -2.55
C GLN A 346 0.47 27.04 -1.18
N GLU A 347 1.66 27.44 -0.74
CA GLU A 347 1.84 28.22 0.49
C GLU A 347 1.73 29.73 0.18
N TYR A 348 1.04 30.45 1.06
CA TYR A 348 0.92 31.90 1.08
C TYR A 348 1.42 32.46 2.40
N ARG A 349 2.27 33.49 2.33
CA ARG A 349 2.71 34.27 3.50
C ARG A 349 1.53 35.05 4.10
N SER A 350 1.69 35.52 5.33
CA SER A 350 0.70 36.41 5.98
C SER A 350 0.38 37.69 5.18
N THR A 351 1.32 38.16 4.36
CA THR A 351 1.16 39.31 3.43
C THR A 351 0.28 39.02 2.19
N GLY A 352 -0.05 37.73 1.97
CA GLY A 352 -0.79 37.24 0.81
C GLY A 352 0.08 36.88 -0.40
N GLU A 353 1.41 36.93 -0.25
CA GLU A 353 2.36 36.53 -1.30
C GLU A 353 2.48 35.01 -1.39
N ALA A 354 2.40 34.48 -2.62
CA ALA A 354 2.57 33.06 -2.89
C ALA A 354 4.05 32.67 -2.90
N LYS A 355 4.39 31.54 -2.28
CA LYS A 355 5.70 30.88 -2.47
C LYS A 355 5.73 30.02 -3.74
N LEU A 356 6.84 29.34 -4.01
CA LEU A 356 6.91 28.36 -5.09
C LEU A 356 5.97 27.19 -4.81
N PHE A 357 5.16 26.83 -5.80
CA PHE A 357 4.28 25.67 -5.76
C PHE A 357 5.07 24.38 -5.47
N GLN A 358 4.51 23.49 -4.65
CA GLN A 358 5.14 22.22 -4.25
C GLN A 358 4.25 21.03 -4.63
N ASN A 359 4.88 19.94 -5.07
CA ASN A 359 4.21 18.68 -5.41
C ASN A 359 5.03 17.47 -4.93
N GLY A 360 4.48 16.27 -5.09
CA GLY A 360 5.17 15.01 -4.78
C GLY A 360 6.14 14.59 -5.89
N SER A 361 7.37 14.23 -5.52
CA SER A 361 8.42 13.81 -6.46
C SER A 361 8.01 12.55 -7.24
N ASN A 362 7.49 11.52 -6.55
CA ASN A 362 7.05 10.26 -7.15
C ASN A 362 5.50 10.16 -7.22
N MET A 363 4.86 11.22 -7.71
CA MET A 363 3.41 11.26 -7.87
C MET A 363 3.04 11.34 -9.35
N GLU A 364 2.14 10.47 -9.79
CA GLU A 364 1.63 10.43 -11.17
C GLU A 364 0.47 11.43 -11.36
N PRO A 365 0.11 11.79 -12.60
CA PRO A 365 -1.15 12.47 -12.90
C PRO A 365 -2.37 11.77 -12.29
N ASP A 366 -3.48 12.50 -12.15
CA ASP A 366 -4.76 11.97 -11.63
C ASP A 366 -4.72 11.39 -10.21
N SER A 367 -3.71 11.76 -9.41
CA SER A 367 -3.51 11.26 -8.04
C SER A 367 -4.28 12.04 -6.98
N TYR A 368 -4.66 13.29 -7.27
CA TYR A 368 -5.35 14.22 -6.36
C TYR A 368 -4.55 14.53 -5.08
N LEU A 369 -3.23 14.70 -5.18
CA LEU A 369 -2.44 15.10 -4.01
C LEU A 369 -2.95 16.44 -3.44
N GLY A 370 -3.13 16.48 -2.12
CA GLY A 370 -3.72 17.64 -1.44
C GLY A 370 -5.25 17.60 -1.38
N TYR A 371 -5.87 16.43 -1.63
CA TYR A 371 -7.32 16.23 -1.42
C TYR A 371 -7.70 16.43 0.04
N SER A 372 -6.89 15.89 0.95
CA SER A 372 -6.95 16.12 2.39
C SER A 372 -5.60 16.63 2.89
N MET A 373 -5.60 17.36 4.00
CA MET A 373 -4.40 17.98 4.55
C MET A 373 -4.48 18.12 6.07
N ALA A 374 -3.37 17.83 6.75
CA ALA A 374 -3.16 18.13 8.16
C ALA A 374 -1.72 18.60 8.40
N VAL A 375 -1.49 19.31 9.51
CA VAL A 375 -0.16 19.78 9.91
C VAL A 375 0.24 19.05 11.18
N ALA A 376 1.27 18.21 11.08
CA ALA A 376 1.90 17.60 12.25
C ALA A 376 2.98 18.53 12.80
N LYS A 377 3.10 18.57 14.13
CA LYS A 377 4.11 19.35 14.84
C LYS A 377 5.01 18.40 15.63
N THR A 378 6.32 18.58 15.56
CA THR A 378 7.25 17.78 16.38
C THR A 378 8.47 18.62 16.75
N ARG A 379 8.77 18.75 18.04
CA ARG A 379 9.90 19.53 18.57
C ARG A 379 9.98 20.94 17.98
N GLY A 380 8.83 21.57 17.82
CA GLY A 380 8.70 22.93 17.25
C GLY A 380 8.88 23.02 15.72
N ARG A 381 8.95 21.90 15.00
CA ARG A 381 8.94 21.86 13.52
C ARG A 381 7.59 21.40 13.00
N ASN A 382 7.15 21.99 11.88
CA ASN A 382 5.89 21.63 11.23
C ASN A 382 6.14 20.76 10.00
N PHE A 383 5.28 19.78 9.79
CA PHE A 383 5.27 18.88 8.64
C PHE A 383 3.87 18.86 8.04
N LEU A 384 3.80 18.84 6.71
CA LEU A 384 2.53 18.72 5.98
C LEU A 384 2.24 17.26 5.68
N ILE A 385 1.04 16.82 5.99
CA ILE A 385 0.51 15.51 5.65
C ILE A 385 -0.55 15.72 4.59
N LEU A 386 -0.39 15.10 3.43
CA LEU A 386 -1.21 15.32 2.24
C LEU A 386 -1.77 14.00 1.73
N GLY A 387 -3.10 13.91 1.61
CA GLY A 387 -3.76 12.76 0.98
C GLY A 387 -3.78 12.85 -0.54
N ALA A 388 -3.52 11.73 -1.20
CA ALA A 388 -3.63 11.51 -2.64
C ALA A 388 -4.50 10.27 -2.92
N PRO A 389 -5.82 10.32 -2.66
CA PRO A 389 -6.68 9.15 -2.61
C PRO A 389 -6.90 8.44 -3.95
N ARG A 390 -6.48 9.05 -5.07
CA ARG A 390 -6.57 8.45 -6.41
C ARG A 390 -5.25 7.93 -6.95
N TYR A 391 -4.13 8.12 -6.25
CA TYR A 391 -2.84 7.60 -6.67
C TYR A 391 -2.91 6.09 -6.97
N ASN A 392 -2.55 5.70 -8.19
CA ASN A 392 -2.64 4.32 -8.68
C ASN A 392 -4.00 3.64 -8.42
N HIS A 393 -5.07 4.44 -8.33
CA HIS A 393 -6.41 4.02 -7.93
C HIS A 393 -6.50 3.34 -6.55
N LYS A 394 -5.42 3.29 -5.78
CA LYS A 394 -5.36 2.68 -4.44
C LYS A 394 -5.31 3.73 -3.33
N GLY A 395 -4.73 4.88 -3.62
CA GLY A 395 -4.50 5.97 -2.68
C GLY A 395 -3.12 5.92 -2.03
N ARG A 396 -2.63 7.10 -1.61
CA ARG A 396 -1.33 7.30 -0.95
C ARG A 396 -1.40 8.54 -0.05
N VAL A 397 -0.58 8.59 0.98
CA VAL A 397 -0.34 9.80 1.79
C VAL A 397 1.12 10.23 1.67
N LEU A 398 1.35 11.53 1.57
CA LEU A 398 2.69 12.14 1.51
C LEU A 398 2.91 12.99 2.76
N ILE A 399 4.00 12.72 3.49
CA ILE A 399 4.51 13.59 4.55
C ILE A 399 5.64 14.43 3.95
N SER A 400 5.58 15.75 4.08
CA SER A 400 6.58 16.66 3.51
C SER A 400 7.03 17.71 4.52
N SER A 401 8.33 18.04 4.48
CA SER A 401 8.85 19.25 5.14
C SER A 401 8.28 20.50 4.45
N LEU A 402 8.15 21.61 5.18
CA LEU A 402 7.59 22.85 4.63
C LEU A 402 8.35 23.39 3.40
N ASP A 403 9.65 23.12 3.30
CA ASP A 403 10.49 23.53 2.17
C ASP A 403 10.45 22.55 0.97
N GLY A 404 9.68 21.46 1.09
CA GLY A 404 9.50 20.44 0.05
C GLY A 404 10.72 19.54 -0.19
N ARG A 405 11.83 19.72 0.55
CA ARG A 405 13.10 19.00 0.30
C ARG A 405 13.10 17.57 0.80
N GLN A 406 12.36 17.30 1.87
CA GLN A 406 12.24 15.97 2.45
C GLN A 406 10.78 15.52 2.35
N GLN A 407 10.62 14.30 1.85
CA GLN A 407 9.33 13.69 1.57
C GLN A 407 9.38 12.22 1.99
N GLN A 408 8.30 11.75 2.61
CA GLN A 408 8.07 10.34 2.93
C GLN A 408 6.71 9.94 2.40
N GLU A 409 6.67 8.81 1.70
CA GLU A 409 5.45 8.24 1.13
C GLU A 409 4.92 7.15 2.06
N LEU A 410 3.61 7.18 2.31
CA LEU A 410 2.89 6.18 3.07
C LEU A 410 1.84 5.53 2.17
N ASP A 411 2.13 4.29 1.78
CA ASP A 411 1.19 3.44 1.06
C ASP A 411 0.31 2.64 2.05
N PRO A 412 -0.92 2.27 1.65
CA PRO A 412 -1.80 1.46 2.48
C PRO A 412 -1.16 0.11 2.82
N GLN A 413 -1.29 -0.33 4.07
CA GLN A 413 -0.83 -1.67 4.49
C GLN A 413 -1.58 -2.78 3.73
N GLU A 414 -2.86 -2.55 3.46
CA GLU A 414 -3.72 -3.43 2.69
C GLU A 414 -4.23 -2.68 1.44
N PRO A 415 -3.49 -2.72 0.32
CA PRO A 415 -3.86 -1.96 -0.86
C PRO A 415 -5.13 -2.53 -1.52
N GLN A 416 -6.22 -1.75 -1.50
CA GLN A 416 -7.45 -2.05 -2.23
C GLN A 416 -7.76 -0.92 -3.22
N ILE A 417 -8.00 -1.29 -4.49
CA ILE A 417 -8.40 -0.35 -5.53
C ILE A 417 -9.75 0.28 -5.19
N GLY A 418 -9.88 1.60 -5.38
CA GLY A 418 -11.10 2.35 -5.09
C GLY A 418 -11.38 2.56 -3.60
N SER A 419 -10.50 2.11 -2.69
CA SER A 419 -10.66 2.29 -1.23
C SER A 419 -10.55 3.75 -0.78
N TYR A 420 -9.95 4.59 -1.64
CA TYR A 420 -9.80 6.03 -1.43
C TYR A 420 -8.87 6.34 -0.24
N TYR A 421 -7.77 5.59 -0.08
CA TYR A 421 -6.80 5.77 1.01
C TYR A 421 -6.17 7.17 1.02
N GLY A 422 -6.29 7.89 2.13
CA GLY A 422 -5.91 9.31 2.22
C GLY A 422 -7.08 10.27 1.96
N ALA A 423 -8.34 9.79 1.98
CA ALA A 423 -9.52 10.64 1.82
C ALA A 423 -9.63 11.71 2.91
N GLU A 424 -9.33 11.34 4.15
CA GLU A 424 -9.23 12.22 5.31
C GLU A 424 -7.92 11.88 6.04
N VAL A 425 -7.24 12.91 6.54
CA VAL A 425 -6.04 12.76 7.39
C VAL A 425 -6.25 13.57 8.65
N CYS A 426 -5.86 13.01 9.79
CA CYS A 426 -6.00 13.64 11.10
C CYS A 426 -4.72 13.41 11.90
N VAL A 427 -4.29 14.41 12.64
CA VAL A 427 -3.14 14.34 13.56
C VAL A 427 -3.66 14.36 14.98
N VAL A 428 -3.08 13.56 15.85
CA VAL A 428 -3.46 13.46 17.27
C VAL A 428 -2.23 13.68 18.12
N ASP A 429 -2.30 14.68 18.99
CA ASP A 429 -1.43 14.84 20.15
C ASP A 429 -2.09 14.05 21.28
N LEU A 430 -1.52 12.89 21.57
CA LEU A 430 -2.17 11.87 22.39
C LEU A 430 -1.95 12.13 23.87
N ASN A 431 -0.81 12.70 24.25
CA ASN A 431 -0.43 12.97 25.64
C ASN A 431 -0.51 14.47 26.01
N SER A 432 -1.03 15.31 25.12
CA SER A 432 -1.15 16.77 25.27
C SER A 432 0.18 17.50 25.49
N ASP A 433 1.29 17.02 24.88
CA ASP A 433 2.62 17.62 24.99
C ASP A 433 2.94 18.65 23.87
N SER A 434 1.96 18.95 23.01
CA SER A 434 2.05 19.80 21.82
C SER A 434 2.83 19.22 20.63
N ASP A 435 3.34 18.00 20.73
CA ASP A 435 3.88 17.24 19.61
C ASP A 435 2.82 16.22 19.11
N THR A 436 2.84 15.95 17.82
CA THR A 436 1.96 14.98 17.18
C THR A 436 2.50 13.57 17.41
N ASP A 437 1.74 12.76 18.13
CA ASP A 437 2.06 11.36 18.41
C ASP A 437 1.54 10.41 17.34
N LEU A 438 0.35 10.69 16.79
CA LEU A 438 -0.32 9.80 15.84
C LEU A 438 -0.75 10.54 14.57
N ILE A 439 -0.72 9.81 13.46
CA ILE A 439 -1.31 10.18 12.19
C ILE A 439 -2.37 9.13 11.85
N LEU A 440 -3.60 9.59 11.65
CA LEU A 440 -4.73 8.80 11.22
C LEU A 440 -5.00 9.03 9.74
N ILE A 441 -5.16 7.95 8.99
CA ILE A 441 -5.41 7.98 7.54
C ILE A 441 -6.64 7.15 7.24
N SER A 442 -7.65 7.74 6.61
CA SER A 442 -8.89 7.01 6.28
C SER A 442 -8.89 6.41 4.88
N SER A 443 -9.63 5.32 4.73
CA SER A 443 -10.02 4.67 3.47
C SER A 443 -11.52 4.38 3.53
N PRO A 444 -12.38 5.41 3.41
CA PRO A 444 -13.81 5.29 3.66
C PRO A 444 -14.53 4.40 2.64
N MET A 445 -13.92 4.10 1.50
CA MET A 445 -14.50 3.25 0.46
C MET A 445 -13.87 1.84 0.44
N TYR A 446 -13.05 1.50 1.45
CA TYR A 446 -12.53 0.15 1.62
C TYR A 446 -13.69 -0.81 1.87
N LYS A 447 -13.78 -1.89 1.10
CA LYS A 447 -14.86 -2.87 1.21
C LYS A 447 -14.38 -4.19 1.79
N GLU A 448 -15.13 -4.69 2.77
CA GLU A 448 -15.11 -6.07 3.23
C GLU A 448 -16.46 -6.74 2.98
N ASN A 449 -16.60 -8.02 3.36
CA ASN A 449 -17.83 -8.79 3.13
C ASN A 449 -19.05 -8.13 3.80
N ASP A 450 -18.88 -7.64 5.02
CA ASP A 450 -19.94 -7.14 5.89
C ASP A 450 -19.65 -5.73 6.46
N GLN A 451 -18.56 -5.08 6.04
CA GLN A 451 -18.15 -3.75 6.50
C GLN A 451 -17.69 -2.85 5.35
N GLU A 452 -17.81 -1.53 5.53
CA GLU A 452 -17.26 -0.54 4.59
C GLU A 452 -16.57 0.61 5.34
N GLY A 453 -15.30 0.83 5.01
CA GLY A 453 -14.44 1.88 5.54
C GLY A 453 -13.42 1.37 6.57
N LYS A 454 -12.19 1.87 6.49
CA LYS A 454 -11.11 1.62 7.46
C LYS A 454 -10.39 2.92 7.82
N VAL A 455 -9.85 2.99 9.03
CA VAL A 455 -8.93 4.06 9.45
C VAL A 455 -7.66 3.43 9.97
N PHE A 456 -6.51 3.87 9.46
CA PHE A 456 -5.20 3.36 9.81
C PHE A 456 -4.50 4.35 10.74
N ALA A 457 -3.98 3.87 11.87
CA ALA A 457 -3.25 4.67 12.83
C ALA A 457 -1.76 4.36 12.79
N TYR A 458 -0.95 5.41 12.69
CA TYR A 458 0.51 5.36 12.66
C TYR A 458 1.06 6.22 13.79
N THR A 459 2.03 5.73 14.56
CA THR A 459 2.85 6.61 15.40
C THR A 459 3.81 7.42 14.58
N TYR A 460 4.00 8.67 14.97
CA TYR A 460 4.92 9.61 14.37
C TYR A 460 5.85 10.18 15.44
N SER A 461 7.15 10.06 15.26
CA SER A 461 8.16 10.56 16.21
C SER A 461 8.96 11.75 15.68
N GLY A 462 8.50 12.35 14.56
CA GLY A 462 9.24 13.32 13.79
C GLY A 462 10.32 12.69 12.90
N GLN A 463 11.05 13.53 12.16
CA GLN A 463 12.12 13.11 11.24
C GLN A 463 11.71 12.09 10.17
N PHE A 464 10.45 12.08 9.72
CA PHE A 464 9.94 11.11 8.74
C PHE A 464 10.03 9.65 9.23
N SER A 465 9.85 9.45 10.54
CA SER A 465 9.73 8.12 11.15
C SER A 465 8.26 7.84 11.51
N THR A 466 7.67 6.90 10.78
CA THR A 466 6.28 6.45 10.99
C THR A 466 6.25 4.95 11.24
N LYS A 467 5.52 4.51 12.27
CA LYS A 467 5.32 3.07 12.54
C LYS A 467 3.83 2.76 12.61
N PHE A 468 3.38 1.81 11.80
CA PHE A 468 2.01 1.34 11.83
C PHE A 468 1.66 0.76 13.21
N LYS A 469 0.47 1.06 13.72
CA LYS A 469 -0.01 0.58 15.02
C LYS A 469 -1.23 -0.31 14.91
N VAL A 470 -2.32 0.23 14.36
CA VAL A 470 -3.62 -0.42 14.44
C VAL A 470 -4.55 0.05 13.31
N VAL A 471 -5.54 -0.77 12.99
CA VAL A 471 -6.67 -0.40 12.13
C VAL A 471 -7.91 -0.25 13.01
N LEU A 472 -8.64 0.84 12.82
CA LEU A 472 -9.95 1.08 13.41
C LEU A 472 -11.04 0.75 12.39
N MET A 473 -12.09 0.09 12.84
CA MET A 473 -13.21 -0.36 12.01
C MET A 473 -14.54 -0.10 12.74
N GLY A 474 -15.61 0.07 11.95
CA GLY A 474 -16.96 0.15 12.47
C GLY A 474 -17.52 -1.20 12.91
N ILE A 475 -18.80 -1.24 13.27
CA ILE A 475 -19.49 -2.48 13.63
C ILE A 475 -19.68 -3.38 12.39
N SER A 476 -19.65 -4.70 12.60
CA SER A 476 -19.94 -5.70 11.56
C SER A 476 -21.39 -5.62 11.09
N GLY A 477 -21.63 -5.86 9.80
CA GLY A 477 -22.95 -5.82 9.16
C GLY A 477 -23.37 -4.45 8.61
N GLU A 478 -22.57 -3.40 8.83
CA GLU A 478 -22.86 -2.03 8.41
C GLU A 478 -21.93 -1.55 7.29
N ARG A 479 -22.49 -1.00 6.21
CA ARG A 479 -21.73 -0.44 5.09
C ARG A 479 -21.93 1.07 5.02
N GLY A 480 -21.18 1.78 5.86
CA GLY A 480 -21.45 3.19 6.14
C GLY A 480 -20.39 4.19 5.77
N ARG A 481 -19.35 3.76 5.04
CA ARG A 481 -18.14 4.55 4.77
C ARG A 481 -17.48 5.07 6.03
N PHE A 482 -17.19 4.16 6.95
CA PHE A 482 -16.46 4.46 8.18
C PHE A 482 -15.13 5.17 7.87
N GLY A 483 -14.86 6.30 8.52
CA GLY A 483 -13.69 7.15 8.22
C GLY A 483 -13.97 8.28 7.23
N SER A 484 -15.25 8.60 6.96
CA SER A 484 -15.62 9.75 6.11
C SER A 484 -15.29 11.10 6.73
N SER A 485 -15.20 11.16 8.06
CA SER A 485 -14.70 12.31 8.82
C SER A 485 -13.94 11.81 10.05
N LEU A 486 -12.89 12.54 10.44
CA LEU A 486 -12.05 12.24 11.61
C LEU A 486 -11.95 13.48 12.49
N ALA A 487 -11.82 13.28 13.79
CA ALA A 487 -11.54 14.36 14.74
C ALA A 487 -10.60 13.88 15.86
N SER A 488 -9.65 14.74 16.22
CA SER A 488 -8.83 14.58 17.42
C SER A 488 -9.57 15.26 18.56
N LEU A 489 -10.13 14.46 19.46
CA LEU A 489 -10.83 14.96 20.61
C LEU A 489 -9.85 15.21 21.76
N ALA A 490 -10.27 16.01 22.72
CA ALA A 490 -9.65 16.06 24.03
C ALA A 490 -9.94 14.73 24.76
N ASP A 491 -9.27 14.54 25.90
CA ASP A 491 -9.54 13.45 26.82
C ASP A 491 -10.98 13.53 27.35
N LEU A 492 -11.84 12.57 26.94
CA LEU A 492 -13.24 12.51 27.35
C LEU A 492 -13.43 11.71 28.65
N ASN A 493 -12.55 10.75 28.95
CA ASN A 493 -12.71 9.79 30.06
C ASN A 493 -11.85 10.14 31.30
N GLY A 494 -10.95 11.12 31.19
CA GLY A 494 -10.06 11.62 32.24
C GLY A 494 -8.85 10.73 32.52
N ASP A 495 -8.40 9.92 31.55
CA ASP A 495 -7.24 9.03 31.72
C ASP A 495 -5.89 9.68 31.34
N GLY A 496 -5.93 10.94 30.89
CA GLY A 496 -4.77 11.72 30.47
C GLY A 496 -4.38 11.54 29.00
N GLN A 497 -5.12 10.75 28.23
CA GLN A 497 -4.88 10.54 26.81
C GLN A 497 -6.02 11.13 25.96
N SER A 498 -5.67 11.81 24.87
CA SER A 498 -6.64 12.34 23.91
C SER A 498 -7.40 11.23 23.18
N ASP A 499 -8.69 11.47 22.92
CA ASP A 499 -9.56 10.50 22.25
C ASP A 499 -9.76 10.83 20.76
N VAL A 500 -10.39 9.91 20.02
CA VAL A 500 -10.64 10.08 18.59
C VAL A 500 -12.10 9.80 18.25
N ALA A 501 -12.68 10.63 17.40
CA ALA A 501 -13.98 10.36 16.78
C ALA A 501 -13.86 10.03 15.30
N VAL A 502 -14.67 9.05 14.87
CA VAL A 502 -14.77 8.62 13.47
C VAL A 502 -16.23 8.65 13.01
N GLY A 503 -16.48 9.34 11.91
CA GLY A 503 -17.80 9.43 11.28
C GLY A 503 -18.04 8.31 10.26
N ALA A 504 -19.26 7.77 10.27
CA ALA A 504 -19.75 6.77 9.34
C ALA A 504 -21.16 7.15 8.86
N PRO A 505 -21.27 8.20 8.00
CA PRO A 505 -22.55 8.85 7.70
C PRO A 505 -23.54 7.98 6.93
N LEU A 506 -23.09 6.90 6.28
CA LEU A 506 -23.98 6.03 5.51
C LEU A 506 -24.48 4.80 6.28
N GLU A 507 -24.03 4.58 7.52
CA GLU A 507 -24.52 3.47 8.36
C GLU A 507 -26.01 3.58 8.65
N ASN A 508 -26.62 2.44 8.99
CA ASN A 508 -28.02 2.36 9.37
C ASN A 508 -28.92 2.95 8.28
N ASN A 509 -28.71 2.53 7.03
CA ASN A 509 -29.42 3.00 5.84
C ASN A 509 -29.35 4.52 5.60
N GLY A 510 -28.17 5.13 5.82
CA GLY A 510 -27.96 6.56 5.58
C GLY A 510 -28.41 7.49 6.70
N LEU A 511 -28.79 6.94 7.86
CA LEU A 511 -29.06 7.73 9.06
C LEU A 511 -27.75 8.22 9.70
N GLY A 512 -26.71 7.40 9.64
CA GLY A 512 -25.34 7.70 10.03
C GLY A 512 -25.02 7.44 11.51
N SER A 513 -23.72 7.28 11.78
CA SER A 513 -23.17 7.01 13.11
C SER A 513 -21.88 7.78 13.35
N VAL A 514 -21.55 7.97 14.64
CA VAL A 514 -20.23 8.43 15.10
C VAL A 514 -19.69 7.43 16.12
N TYR A 515 -18.41 7.09 16.00
CA TYR A 515 -17.69 6.20 16.91
C TYR A 515 -16.67 6.99 17.70
N ILE A 516 -16.53 6.67 18.99
CA ILE A 516 -15.52 7.19 19.90
C ILE A 516 -14.53 6.07 20.22
N PHE A 517 -13.25 6.33 19.98
CA PHE A 517 -12.16 5.43 20.31
C PHE A 517 -11.28 6.10 21.37
N ASN A 518 -11.06 5.42 22.50
CA ASN A 518 -10.24 5.98 23.55
C ASN A 518 -8.75 5.91 23.23
N GLY A 519 -8.02 6.96 23.60
CA GLY A 519 -6.57 6.97 23.63
C GLY A 519 -6.03 5.95 24.64
N GLN A 520 -4.81 5.46 24.41
CA GLN A 520 -4.08 4.68 25.41
C GLN A 520 -2.59 4.98 25.28
N ARG A 521 -1.77 4.61 26.26
CA ARG A 521 -0.34 4.94 26.23
C ARG A 521 0.33 4.42 24.95
N GLY A 522 0.77 5.34 24.08
CA GLY A 522 1.48 5.03 22.82
C GLY A 522 0.61 4.52 21.66
N GLY A 523 -0.71 4.66 21.72
CA GLY A 523 -1.63 4.25 20.64
C GLY A 523 -3.11 4.57 20.90
N ILE A 524 -3.99 3.95 20.12
CA ILE A 524 -5.45 4.05 20.27
C ILE A 524 -6.00 2.65 20.54
N ASN A 525 -7.00 2.54 21.41
CA ASN A 525 -7.71 1.28 21.61
C ASN A 525 -8.46 0.90 20.30
N PRO A 526 -8.20 -0.27 19.68
CA PRO A 526 -8.90 -0.68 18.46
C PRO A 526 -10.41 -0.84 18.63
N THR A 527 -10.88 -1.05 19.86
CA THR A 527 -12.30 -1.20 20.16
C THR A 527 -12.87 0.16 20.50
N TYR A 528 -13.94 0.56 19.81
CA TYR A 528 -14.64 1.79 20.16
C TYR A 528 -15.28 1.66 21.56
N SER A 529 -15.20 2.72 22.35
CA SER A 529 -15.85 2.77 23.66
C SER A 529 -17.32 3.18 23.56
N GLN A 530 -17.67 3.90 22.49
CA GLN A 530 -19.05 4.31 22.24
C GLN A 530 -19.35 4.39 20.74
N ARG A 531 -20.55 3.95 20.37
CA ARG A 531 -21.17 4.20 19.06
C ARG A 531 -22.43 5.01 19.26
N ILE A 532 -22.53 6.15 18.59
CA ILE A 532 -23.66 7.09 18.66
C ILE A 532 -24.41 7.00 17.34
N LEU A 533 -25.60 6.41 17.38
CA LEU A 533 -26.50 6.31 16.23
C LEU A 533 -27.23 7.64 16.02
N GLY A 534 -27.31 8.12 14.78
CA GLY A 534 -28.09 9.32 14.47
C GLY A 534 -29.56 9.19 14.92
N SER A 535 -30.15 8.00 14.72
CA SER A 535 -31.53 7.69 15.13
C SER A 535 -31.76 7.75 16.64
N SER A 536 -30.76 7.46 17.48
CA SER A 536 -30.88 7.56 18.94
C SER A 536 -30.74 8.98 19.45
N VAL A 537 -30.09 9.88 18.69
CA VAL A 537 -29.94 11.29 19.07
C VAL A 537 -31.20 12.08 18.70
N LYS A 538 -31.65 11.96 17.45
CA LYS A 538 -32.88 12.61 16.99
C LYS A 538 -33.49 11.79 15.84
N PRO A 539 -34.77 11.40 15.94
CA PRO A 539 -35.46 10.72 14.85
C PRO A 539 -35.41 11.54 13.54
N GLY A 540 -35.14 10.87 12.42
CA GLY A 540 -35.11 11.49 11.09
C GLY A 540 -33.80 12.15 10.67
N LEU A 541 -32.73 12.09 11.48
CA LEU A 541 -31.41 12.52 11.05
C LEU A 541 -30.91 11.69 9.85
N GLN A 542 -30.24 12.37 8.91
CA GLN A 542 -29.59 11.75 7.75
C GLN A 542 -28.13 12.17 7.69
N PHE A 543 -27.27 11.23 7.32
CA PHE A 543 -25.82 11.45 7.21
C PHE A 543 -25.21 12.00 8.50
N PHE A 544 -25.69 11.55 9.67
CA PHE A 544 -25.09 11.91 10.94
C PHE A 544 -23.64 11.43 11.01
N GLY A 545 -22.71 12.32 11.36
CA GLY A 545 -21.27 12.04 11.24
C GLY A 545 -20.70 12.36 9.84
N LEU A 546 -21.38 13.21 9.06
CA LEU A 546 -20.86 13.72 7.78
C LEU A 546 -19.61 14.58 7.96
N SER A 547 -19.57 15.35 9.04
CA SER A 547 -18.41 16.13 9.44
C SER A 547 -18.30 16.18 10.95
N LEU A 548 -17.08 16.23 11.45
CA LEU A 548 -16.77 16.42 12.85
C LEU A 548 -15.91 17.68 12.98
N SER A 549 -16.09 18.44 14.06
CA SER A 549 -15.16 19.52 14.40
C SER A 549 -13.80 18.91 14.71
N GLN A 550 -12.72 19.50 14.20
CA GLN A 550 -11.37 18.92 14.33
C GLN A 550 -10.88 18.88 15.77
N SER A 551 -11.44 19.73 16.64
CA SER A 551 -11.22 19.72 18.08
C SER A 551 -12.52 19.81 18.86
N SER A 552 -12.47 19.27 20.08
CA SER A 552 -13.56 19.28 21.05
C SER A 552 -13.27 20.28 22.17
N ARG A 553 -13.92 21.44 22.10
CA ARG A 553 -13.87 22.48 23.15
C ARG A 553 -15.10 22.38 24.03
N ASP A 554 -14.96 22.76 25.29
CA ASP A 554 -16.11 23.03 26.15
C ASP A 554 -16.88 24.24 25.59
N GLN A 555 -18.07 23.99 25.08
CA GLN A 555 -18.96 24.97 24.46
C GLN A 555 -20.19 25.25 25.33
N SER A 556 -20.55 24.29 26.17
CA SER A 556 -21.66 24.37 27.10
C SER A 556 -21.29 25.07 28.42
N ASN A 557 -20.00 25.33 28.65
CA ASN A 557 -19.44 25.90 29.88
C ASN A 557 -19.74 25.02 31.10
N ASP A 558 -19.71 23.70 30.95
CA ASP A 558 -19.82 22.75 32.05
C ASP A 558 -18.45 22.20 32.50
N GLY A 559 -17.36 22.63 31.85
CA GLY A 559 -16.00 22.22 32.16
C GLY A 559 -15.54 20.96 31.44
N LEU A 560 -16.40 20.31 30.64
CA LEU A 560 -16.10 19.12 29.85
C LEU A 560 -16.06 19.43 28.35
N PRO A 561 -15.27 18.69 27.55
CA PRO A 561 -15.21 18.90 26.11
C PRO A 561 -16.54 18.48 25.43
N ASP A 562 -17.00 19.27 24.48
CA ASP A 562 -18.18 18.97 23.66
C ASP A 562 -17.78 18.59 22.23
N ILE A 563 -18.61 17.80 21.57
CA ILE A 563 -18.37 17.32 20.21
C ILE A 563 -19.42 17.89 19.26
N ALA A 564 -19.00 18.70 18.29
CA ALA A 564 -19.89 19.18 17.24
C ALA A 564 -19.92 18.22 16.04
N VAL A 565 -21.13 17.79 15.65
CA VAL A 565 -21.37 16.80 14.59
C VAL A 565 -22.28 17.38 13.52
N GLY A 566 -21.82 17.33 12.28
CA GLY A 566 -22.59 17.67 11.09
C GLY A 566 -23.46 16.51 10.60
N ALA A 567 -24.67 16.85 10.16
CA ALA A 567 -25.60 15.99 9.47
C ALA A 567 -26.24 16.76 8.33
N LYS A 568 -26.99 16.09 7.46
CA LYS A 568 -27.66 16.75 6.33
C LYS A 568 -28.73 17.73 6.83
N GLY A 569 -28.47 19.03 6.67
CA GLY A 569 -29.41 20.09 7.03
C GLY A 569 -29.48 20.40 8.52
N THR A 570 -28.54 19.90 9.33
CA THR A 570 -28.55 20.08 10.78
C THR A 570 -27.15 19.88 11.36
N VAL A 571 -26.84 20.57 12.45
CA VAL A 571 -25.65 20.34 13.26
C VAL A 571 -26.09 20.10 14.70
N LEU A 572 -25.40 19.19 15.37
CA LEU A 572 -25.66 18.86 16.77
C LEU A 572 -24.40 19.12 17.58
N LEU A 573 -24.58 19.62 18.80
CA LEU A 573 -23.54 19.69 19.81
C LEU A 573 -23.83 18.63 20.86
N LEU A 574 -22.95 17.64 21.00
CA LEU A 574 -23.05 16.57 21.97
C LEU A 574 -22.21 16.94 23.18
N ARG A 575 -22.83 16.96 24.36
CA ARG A 575 -22.14 17.23 25.62
C ARG A 575 -21.58 15.97 26.23
N SER A 576 -20.36 16.03 26.72
CA SER A 576 -19.75 14.96 27.50
C SER A 576 -20.38 14.87 28.89
N ARG A 577 -20.31 13.70 29.52
CA ARG A 577 -20.80 13.48 30.88
C ARG A 577 -19.63 13.26 31.83
N PRO A 578 -19.75 13.65 33.12
CA PRO A 578 -18.71 13.36 34.10
C PRO A 578 -18.52 11.85 34.25
N VAL A 579 -17.30 11.37 34.05
CA VAL A 579 -16.94 9.96 34.23
C VAL A 579 -16.38 9.78 35.65
N VAL A 580 -16.89 8.79 36.37
CA VAL A 580 -16.49 8.49 37.75
C VAL A 580 -15.98 7.07 37.90
N SER A 581 -14.94 6.92 38.71
CA SER A 581 -14.45 5.65 39.21
C SER A 581 -15.10 5.31 40.55
N LEU A 582 -15.37 4.02 40.78
CA LEU A 582 -16.00 3.53 42.00
C LEU A 582 -15.02 2.66 42.78
N THR A 583 -14.84 2.98 44.06
CA THR A 583 -14.14 2.12 45.02
C THR A 583 -15.16 1.45 45.93
N THR A 584 -15.06 0.12 46.06
CA THR A 584 -15.93 -0.69 46.92
C THR A 584 -15.07 -1.37 47.98
N LYS A 585 -15.51 -1.34 49.25
CA LYS A 585 -14.85 -2.04 50.37
C LYS A 585 -15.89 -2.84 51.14
N MET A 586 -15.58 -4.09 51.47
CA MET A 586 -16.38 -4.97 52.33
C MET A 586 -15.54 -5.40 53.52
N SER A 587 -16.07 -5.30 54.73
CA SER A 587 -15.36 -5.71 55.95
C SER A 587 -16.30 -6.40 56.94
N TYR A 588 -15.78 -7.43 57.61
CA TYR A 588 -16.50 -8.18 58.63
C TYR A 588 -16.04 -7.79 60.04
N SER A 589 -16.99 -7.72 60.98
CA SER A 589 -16.70 -7.62 62.41
C SER A 589 -17.63 -8.56 63.19
N PRO A 590 -17.10 -9.57 63.89
CA PRO A 590 -15.68 -10.00 63.91
C PRO A 590 -15.20 -10.50 62.53
N SER A 591 -13.88 -10.50 62.30
CA SER A 591 -13.25 -10.94 61.04
C SER A 591 -13.14 -12.47 60.88
N LEU A 592 -13.50 -13.23 61.92
CA LEU A 592 -13.54 -14.69 61.94
C LEU A 592 -14.82 -15.18 62.62
N VAL A 593 -15.38 -16.29 62.13
CA VAL A 593 -16.48 -17.04 62.77
C VAL A 593 -15.87 -17.92 63.86
N SER A 594 -16.37 -17.85 65.09
CA SER A 594 -15.81 -18.65 66.17
C SER A 594 -16.27 -20.10 66.08
N THR A 595 -15.34 -21.02 66.25
CA THR A 595 -15.57 -22.48 66.30
C THR A 595 -15.51 -23.04 67.72
N LYS A 596 -15.37 -22.16 68.73
CA LYS A 596 -15.16 -22.51 70.14
C LYS A 596 -16.45 -22.62 70.95
N ASP A 597 -17.57 -22.11 70.43
CA ASP A 597 -18.85 -22.15 71.15
C ASP A 597 -19.43 -23.57 71.07
N THR A 598 -19.53 -24.26 72.22
CA THR A 598 -20.02 -25.65 72.28
C THR A 598 -21.54 -25.74 72.37
N ASP A 599 -22.24 -24.61 72.43
CA ASP A 599 -23.70 -24.52 72.49
C ASP A 599 -24.30 -24.41 71.07
N CYS A 600 -24.68 -25.55 70.50
CA CYS A 600 -25.31 -25.65 69.17
C CYS A 600 -26.75 -25.10 69.10
N THR A 601 -27.21 -24.34 70.10
CA THR A 601 -28.50 -23.64 70.07
C THR A 601 -28.36 -22.14 69.83
N LYS A 602 -27.14 -21.61 69.87
CA LYS A 602 -26.86 -20.16 69.84
C LYS A 602 -26.29 -19.73 68.50
N GLU A 603 -27.01 -18.86 67.81
CA GLU A 603 -26.56 -18.25 66.55
C GLU A 603 -25.40 -17.28 66.81
N GLN A 604 -24.39 -17.28 65.94
CA GLN A 604 -23.31 -16.30 66.00
C GLN A 604 -23.67 -15.07 65.16
N ARG A 605 -23.74 -13.89 65.80
CA ARG A 605 -24.02 -12.62 65.13
C ARG A 605 -22.75 -12.01 64.56
N ILE A 606 -22.78 -11.65 63.29
CA ILE A 606 -21.66 -11.02 62.57
C ILE A 606 -22.19 -9.78 61.85
N THR A 607 -21.33 -8.77 61.73
CA THR A 607 -21.64 -7.54 61.00
C THR A 607 -20.80 -7.46 59.73
N LEU A 608 -21.43 -7.16 58.61
CA LEU A 608 -20.80 -6.88 57.32
C LEU A 608 -20.99 -5.39 57.02
N GLN A 609 -19.90 -4.63 56.96
CA GLN A 609 -19.90 -3.24 56.53
C GLN A 609 -19.54 -3.16 55.05
N VAL A 610 -20.41 -2.50 54.28
CA VAL A 610 -20.20 -2.22 52.86
C VAL A 610 -19.99 -0.73 52.70
N CYS A 611 -18.90 -0.33 52.06
CA CYS A 611 -18.58 1.06 51.77
C CYS A 611 -18.42 1.29 50.27
N PHE A 612 -18.97 2.38 49.79
CA PHE A 612 -18.83 2.85 48.42
C PHE A 612 -18.30 4.30 48.41
N THR A 613 -17.38 4.57 47.51
CA THR A 613 -16.80 5.91 47.29
C THR A 613 -16.66 6.15 45.80
N ILE A 614 -17.19 7.26 45.29
CA ILE A 614 -16.97 7.66 43.90
C ILE A 614 -15.87 8.72 43.82
N ARG A 615 -15.10 8.71 42.74
CA ARG A 615 -14.13 9.77 42.43
C ARG A 615 -14.28 10.19 40.98
N GLY A 616 -14.30 11.49 40.73
CA GLY A 616 -14.25 12.02 39.37
C GLY A 616 -12.88 11.71 38.74
N ASN A 617 -12.88 11.17 37.53
CA ASN A 617 -11.63 11.00 36.79
C ASN A 617 -11.13 12.34 36.24
N ASN A 618 -12.06 13.23 35.90
CA ASN A 618 -11.74 14.58 35.42
C ASN A 618 -11.61 15.57 36.58
N VAL A 619 -10.46 16.26 36.64
CA VAL A 619 -10.08 17.26 37.67
C VAL A 619 -11.12 18.39 37.85
N ARG A 620 -11.92 18.66 36.82
CA ARG A 620 -12.92 19.75 36.82
C ARG A 620 -14.31 19.32 37.31
N SER A 621 -14.56 18.03 37.48
CA SER A 621 -15.85 17.52 37.94
C SER A 621 -16.06 17.89 39.41
N LYS A 622 -17.21 18.45 39.76
CA LYS A 622 -17.57 18.85 41.12
C LYS A 622 -19.00 18.44 41.45
N ASP A 623 -19.29 18.30 42.74
CA ASP A 623 -20.64 17.99 43.22
C ASP A 623 -21.19 16.70 42.58
N LEU A 624 -20.38 15.63 42.67
CA LEU A 624 -20.69 14.34 42.09
C LEU A 624 -21.40 13.46 43.11
N SER A 625 -22.57 12.96 42.72
CA SER A 625 -23.34 12.03 43.52
C SER A 625 -24.09 11.04 42.64
N GLY A 626 -24.45 9.90 43.21
CA GLY A 626 -25.22 8.88 42.53
C GLY A 626 -25.95 7.96 43.50
N ARG A 627 -26.99 7.30 42.99
CA ARG A 627 -27.71 6.26 43.71
C ARG A 627 -27.09 4.91 43.35
N MET A 628 -26.68 4.18 44.38
CA MET A 628 -26.18 2.82 44.29
C MET A 628 -27.26 1.86 44.78
N ASN A 629 -27.82 1.04 43.89
CA ASN A 629 -28.67 -0.07 44.28
C ASN A 629 -27.82 -1.34 44.32
N TYR A 630 -27.81 -2.06 45.44
CA TYR A 630 -26.96 -3.22 45.60
C TYR A 630 -27.67 -4.40 46.28
N THR A 631 -27.20 -5.60 45.95
CA THR A 631 -27.68 -6.87 46.46
C THR A 631 -26.53 -7.60 47.12
N LEU A 632 -26.70 -7.96 48.38
CA LEU A 632 -25.80 -8.80 49.15
C LEU A 632 -26.36 -10.23 49.21
N GLN A 633 -25.54 -11.21 48.86
CA GLN A 633 -25.85 -12.62 48.97
C GLN A 633 -24.80 -13.32 49.83
N LEU A 634 -25.20 -13.80 51.01
CA LEU A 634 -24.32 -14.52 51.93
C LEU A 634 -24.13 -15.97 51.49
N ASP A 635 -22.93 -16.52 51.72
CA ASP A 635 -22.55 -17.91 51.37
C ASP A 635 -22.94 -18.27 49.92
N ALA A 636 -22.66 -17.35 48.99
CA ALA A 636 -23.17 -17.35 47.62
C ALA A 636 -22.71 -18.57 46.80
N LYS A 637 -21.52 -19.10 47.10
CA LYS A 637 -20.91 -20.25 46.42
C LYS A 637 -21.59 -21.60 46.74
N ARG A 638 -22.61 -21.63 47.62
CA ARG A 638 -23.28 -22.86 48.09
C ARG A 638 -24.76 -22.89 47.79
N GLN A 639 -25.34 -24.09 47.70
CA GLN A 639 -26.79 -24.29 47.66
C GLN A 639 -27.40 -24.24 49.07
N ASN A 640 -26.84 -24.99 50.02
CA ASN A 640 -27.17 -24.90 51.43
C ASN A 640 -26.29 -23.84 52.09
N PHE A 641 -26.88 -22.71 52.48
CA PHE A 641 -26.18 -21.58 53.08
C PHE A 641 -26.13 -21.70 54.59
N ARG A 642 -24.97 -21.40 55.16
CA ARG A 642 -24.74 -21.40 56.61
C ARG A 642 -24.92 -20.01 57.23
N ALA A 643 -25.13 -18.97 56.42
CA ALA A 643 -25.28 -17.60 56.88
C ALA A 643 -26.52 -16.94 56.29
N TYR A 644 -27.24 -16.19 57.11
CA TYR A 644 -28.52 -15.59 56.74
C TYR A 644 -28.79 -14.26 57.46
N PHE A 645 -29.48 -13.35 56.79
CA PHE A 645 -29.95 -12.08 57.38
C PHE A 645 -31.20 -12.28 58.23
N SER A 646 -32.05 -13.21 57.83
CA SER A 646 -33.23 -13.69 58.57
C SER A 646 -33.43 -15.17 58.25
N LEU A 647 -34.15 -15.92 59.08
CA LEU A 647 -34.36 -17.37 58.87
C LEU A 647 -34.68 -17.71 57.41
N LYS A 648 -33.86 -18.58 56.82
CA LYS A 648 -33.91 -19.02 55.41
C LYS A 648 -33.72 -17.94 54.32
N ASN A 649 -33.30 -16.73 54.67
CA ASN A 649 -33.02 -15.66 53.71
C ASN A 649 -31.56 -15.18 53.80
N ARG A 650 -30.78 -15.50 52.78
CA ARG A 650 -29.37 -15.09 52.62
C ARG A 650 -29.18 -13.86 51.75
N VAL A 651 -30.24 -13.32 51.17
CA VAL A 651 -30.19 -12.21 50.21
C VAL A 651 -30.76 -10.94 50.84
N LYS A 652 -30.05 -9.83 50.69
CA LYS A 652 -30.48 -8.51 51.14
C LYS A 652 -30.29 -7.50 50.02
N ASN A 653 -31.36 -6.82 49.65
CA ASN A 653 -31.32 -5.68 48.75
C ASN A 653 -31.30 -4.40 49.58
N ASP A 654 -30.48 -3.44 49.17
CA ASP A 654 -30.41 -2.13 49.80
C ASP A 654 -30.02 -1.04 48.78
N MET A 655 -30.09 0.21 49.22
CA MET A 655 -29.79 1.38 48.41
C MET A 655 -29.04 2.42 49.21
N MET A 656 -28.02 3.01 48.61
CA MET A 656 -27.25 4.08 49.21
C MET A 656 -27.02 5.22 48.22
N VAL A 657 -27.11 6.46 48.69
CA VAL A 657 -26.64 7.62 47.94
C VAL A 657 -25.17 7.81 48.24
N VAL A 658 -24.34 7.77 47.19
CA VAL A 658 -22.88 7.85 47.28
C VAL A 658 -22.40 9.17 46.72
N GLY A 659 -21.33 9.69 47.32
CA GLY A 659 -20.62 10.89 46.89
C GLY A 659 -19.11 10.68 46.96
N GLU A 660 -18.38 11.79 47.00
CA GLU A 660 -16.91 11.78 46.97
C GLU A 660 -16.24 11.33 48.28
N SER A 661 -17.00 11.25 49.37
CA SER A 661 -16.59 10.69 50.66
C SER A 661 -16.95 9.21 50.80
N ASP A 662 -16.28 8.49 51.70
CA ASP A 662 -16.63 7.10 52.02
C ASP A 662 -18.04 7.07 52.66
N HIS A 663 -19.01 6.45 51.98
CA HIS A 663 -20.34 6.18 52.51
C HIS A 663 -20.45 4.69 52.83
N CYS A 664 -20.84 4.35 54.06
CA CYS A 664 -20.85 2.98 54.54
C CYS A 664 -22.19 2.60 55.16
N GLN A 665 -22.61 1.36 54.96
CA GLN A 665 -23.80 0.77 55.58
C GLN A 665 -23.45 -0.59 56.19
N THR A 666 -23.94 -0.83 57.41
CA THR A 666 -23.65 -2.04 58.17
C THR A 666 -24.87 -2.97 58.17
N HIS A 667 -24.64 -4.23 57.85
CA HIS A 667 -25.64 -5.28 57.79
C HIS A 667 -25.36 -6.35 58.83
N ASN A 668 -26.33 -6.64 59.68
CA ASN A 668 -26.23 -7.72 60.66
C ASN A 668 -26.72 -9.02 60.02
N PHE A 669 -25.97 -10.10 60.20
CA PHE A 669 -26.38 -11.44 59.80
C PHE A 669 -25.98 -12.47 60.85
N PHE A 670 -26.51 -13.67 60.71
CA PHE A 670 -26.32 -14.78 61.62
C PHE A 670 -25.69 -15.95 60.88
N VAL A 671 -24.79 -16.65 61.55
CA VAL A 671 -24.26 -17.95 61.11
C VAL A 671 -25.00 -19.05 61.87
N GLU A 672 -25.39 -20.08 61.13
CA GLU A 672 -26.07 -21.28 61.64
C GLU A 672 -25.30 -21.88 62.82
N PRO A 673 -25.99 -22.30 63.90
CA PRO A 673 -25.35 -22.99 65.01
C PRO A 673 -24.73 -24.32 64.57
N CYS A 674 -23.45 -24.53 64.87
CA CYS A 674 -22.72 -25.77 64.54
C CYS A 674 -22.84 -26.21 63.06
N PRO A 675 -22.38 -25.37 62.11
CA PRO A 675 -22.47 -25.72 60.70
C PRO A 675 -21.60 -26.96 60.42
N GLU A 676 -22.09 -27.89 59.59
CA GLU A 676 -21.36 -29.13 59.27
C GLU A 676 -19.97 -28.87 58.67
N ASP A 677 -19.85 -27.75 57.96
CA ASP A 677 -18.61 -27.29 57.36
C ASP A 677 -18.13 -26.01 58.05
N VAL A 678 -17.18 -26.18 58.97
CA VAL A 678 -16.46 -25.10 59.68
C VAL A 678 -15.09 -24.80 59.06
N VAL A 679 -14.86 -25.25 57.83
CA VAL A 679 -13.50 -25.27 57.27
C VAL A 679 -13.39 -24.46 55.97
N ASN A 680 -14.45 -24.41 55.17
CA ASN A 680 -14.55 -23.52 54.01
C ASN A 680 -15.15 -22.16 54.40
N PRO A 681 -14.64 -21.02 53.88
CA PRO A 681 -15.16 -19.69 54.21
C PRO A 681 -16.61 -19.48 53.78
N LEU A 682 -17.28 -18.53 54.44
CA LEU A 682 -18.56 -17.96 54.02
C LEU A 682 -18.26 -16.86 52.99
N SER A 683 -18.57 -17.11 51.71
CA SER A 683 -18.32 -16.14 50.64
C SER A 683 -19.53 -15.24 50.46
N SER A 684 -19.40 -13.95 50.77
CA SER A 684 -20.48 -12.98 50.53
C SER A 684 -20.24 -12.26 49.21
N GLU A 685 -21.23 -12.33 48.33
CA GLU A 685 -21.22 -11.67 47.02
C GLU A 685 -22.05 -10.38 47.08
N LEU A 686 -21.47 -9.30 46.57
CA LEU A 686 -22.08 -7.99 46.41
C LEU A 686 -22.21 -7.69 44.92
N THR A 687 -23.43 -7.47 44.45
CA THR A 687 -23.72 -6.99 43.09
C THR A 687 -24.38 -5.63 43.16
N PHE A 688 -24.04 -4.70 42.26
CA PHE A 688 -24.54 -3.33 42.33
C PHE A 688 -24.78 -2.68 40.97
N SER A 689 -25.58 -1.61 40.98
CA SER A 689 -25.87 -0.75 39.84
C SER A 689 -25.84 0.72 40.27
N PHE A 690 -25.32 1.58 39.39
CA PHE A 690 -25.12 2.99 39.66
C PHE A 690 -25.99 3.86 38.75
N GLU A 691 -26.72 4.79 39.35
CA GLU A 691 -27.47 5.83 38.64
C GLU A 691 -27.00 7.21 39.13
N GLY A 692 -26.29 7.95 38.27
CA GLY A 692 -25.80 9.29 38.61
C GLY A 692 -26.94 10.29 38.85
N GLN A 693 -26.78 11.15 39.86
CA GLN A 693 -27.70 12.24 40.15
C GLN A 693 -27.32 13.52 39.40
N GLN A 694 -28.28 14.42 39.23
CA GLN A 694 -28.03 15.68 38.52
C GLN A 694 -27.16 16.59 39.38
N SER A 695 -26.03 17.03 38.83
CA SER A 695 -25.15 18.01 39.49
C SER A 695 -25.59 19.43 39.12
N GLY A 696 -25.88 20.25 40.14
CA GLY A 696 -26.21 21.66 39.94
C GLY A 696 -25.00 22.47 39.43
N ALA A 697 -23.79 22.08 39.85
CA ALA A 697 -22.55 22.70 39.40
C ALA A 697 -22.24 22.43 37.91
N MET A 698 -22.77 21.32 37.36
CA MET A 698 -22.52 20.87 35.98
C MET A 698 -23.78 20.98 35.11
N GLN A 699 -24.58 22.03 35.31
CA GLN A 699 -25.80 22.34 34.53
C GLN A 699 -26.78 21.15 34.38
N GLY A 700 -26.92 20.33 35.42
CA GLY A 700 -27.86 19.21 35.47
C GLY A 700 -27.40 17.92 34.80
N LEU A 701 -26.11 17.82 34.44
CA LEU A 701 -25.52 16.57 33.95
C LEU A 701 -25.48 15.50 35.04
N ARG A 702 -25.55 14.24 34.61
CA ARG A 702 -25.51 13.06 35.48
C ARG A 702 -24.21 12.28 35.27
N PRO A 703 -23.45 11.94 36.32
CA PRO A 703 -22.23 11.16 36.18
C PRO A 703 -22.53 9.74 35.67
N VAL A 704 -21.52 9.11 35.08
CA VAL A 704 -21.58 7.73 34.59
C VAL A 704 -20.32 6.97 35.03
N LEU A 705 -20.47 5.68 35.32
CA LEU A 705 -19.31 4.82 35.56
C LEU A 705 -18.55 4.58 34.27
N LEU A 706 -17.24 4.37 34.40
CA LEU A 706 -16.45 3.79 33.31
C LEU A 706 -17.07 2.46 32.85
N PRO A 707 -17.21 2.21 31.53
CA PRO A 707 -17.82 0.99 31.01
C PRO A 707 -17.21 -0.31 31.55
N ASP A 708 -15.90 -0.33 31.79
CA ASP A 708 -15.17 -1.52 32.26
C ASP A 708 -15.22 -1.74 33.78
N THR A 709 -16.01 -0.95 34.51
CA THR A 709 -16.14 -1.09 35.98
C THR A 709 -16.83 -2.41 36.33
N LYS A 710 -16.14 -3.27 37.08
CA LYS A 710 -16.73 -4.51 37.62
C LYS A 710 -17.86 -4.19 38.61
N THR A 711 -19.07 -4.67 38.33
CA THR A 711 -20.28 -4.44 39.14
C THR A 711 -20.58 -5.55 40.15
N SER A 712 -19.63 -6.48 40.33
CA SER A 712 -19.70 -7.55 41.32
C SER A 712 -18.37 -7.70 42.07
N VAL A 713 -18.47 -7.91 43.39
CA VAL A 713 -17.34 -8.12 44.29
C VAL A 713 -17.69 -9.25 45.25
N SER A 714 -16.74 -10.09 45.64
CA SER A 714 -16.94 -11.14 46.63
C SER A 714 -15.88 -11.05 47.71
N GLU A 715 -16.30 -11.21 48.97
CA GLU A 715 -15.40 -11.18 50.14
C GLU A 715 -15.66 -12.40 51.02
N ASP A 716 -14.58 -13.08 51.45
CA ASP A 716 -14.66 -14.33 52.20
C ASP A 716 -14.51 -14.10 53.71
N LEU A 717 -15.40 -14.69 54.50
CA LEU A 717 -15.32 -14.74 55.97
C LEU A 717 -14.91 -16.13 56.44
N ASN A 718 -13.73 -16.23 57.08
CA ASN A 718 -13.16 -17.50 57.51
C ASN A 718 -13.64 -17.94 58.91
N PHE A 719 -13.53 -19.23 59.19
CA PHE A 719 -13.76 -19.80 60.52
C PHE A 719 -12.46 -19.84 61.33
N GLU A 720 -12.58 -19.78 62.66
CA GLU A 720 -11.49 -19.89 63.61
C GLU A 720 -10.86 -21.29 63.59
N ILE A 721 -9.52 -21.35 63.54
CA ILE A 721 -8.75 -22.59 63.43
C ILE A 721 -8.61 -23.26 64.81
N ASN A 722 -8.84 -24.58 64.88
CA ASN A 722 -8.64 -25.37 66.10
C ASN A 722 -7.26 -26.06 66.11
N CYS A 723 -6.31 -25.49 66.87
CA CYS A 723 -4.92 -25.95 66.96
C CYS A 723 -4.62 -26.96 68.08
N GLY A 724 -5.63 -27.51 68.76
CA GLY A 724 -5.42 -28.40 69.90
C GLY A 724 -5.15 -27.66 71.22
N PRO A 725 -4.68 -28.35 72.28
CA PRO A 725 -4.72 -27.87 73.67
C PRO A 725 -3.72 -26.75 73.99
N ASP A 726 -2.59 -26.66 73.29
CA ASP A 726 -1.60 -25.57 73.39
C ASP A 726 -1.98 -24.34 72.54
N LYS A 727 -3.08 -24.45 71.78
CA LYS A 727 -3.71 -23.40 70.97
C LYS A 727 -2.79 -22.77 69.92
N THR A 728 -1.66 -23.39 69.57
CA THR A 728 -0.65 -22.80 68.68
C THR A 728 -0.26 -23.79 67.60
N CYS A 729 -0.76 -23.62 66.37
CA CYS A 729 -0.29 -24.43 65.24
C CYS A 729 1.03 -23.88 64.70
N ILE A 730 2.09 -24.69 64.67
CA ILE A 730 3.38 -24.33 64.09
C ILE A 730 3.67 -25.21 62.86
N ASP A 731 3.53 -24.65 61.66
CA ASP A 731 3.87 -25.35 60.43
C ASP A 731 5.31 -25.09 59.98
N ASN A 732 5.77 -25.86 59.00
CA ASN A 732 7.07 -25.69 58.35
C ASN A 732 6.92 -25.95 56.85
N LEU A 733 6.63 -24.88 56.09
CA LEU A 733 6.45 -24.95 54.65
C LEU A 733 7.78 -24.82 53.92
N LYS A 734 8.17 -25.87 53.20
CA LYS A 734 9.33 -25.88 52.31
C LYS A 734 8.84 -25.89 50.86
N MET A 735 9.30 -24.93 50.06
CA MET A 735 8.88 -24.83 48.66
C MET A 735 10.04 -24.73 47.67
N ASP A 736 9.84 -25.29 46.47
CA ASP A 736 10.73 -25.10 45.32
C ASP A 736 9.94 -25.16 44.00
N PHE A 737 10.49 -24.62 42.92
CA PHE A 737 9.90 -24.73 41.58
C PHE A 737 10.96 -24.84 40.48
N ASN A 738 10.64 -25.41 39.32
CA ASN A 738 11.55 -25.48 38.18
C ASN A 738 10.81 -25.20 36.85
N PHE A 739 11.55 -24.90 35.78
CA PHE A 739 11.00 -24.60 34.45
C PHE A 739 10.76 -25.84 33.57
N SER A 740 10.55 -27.01 34.18
CA SER A 740 10.13 -28.26 33.54
C SER A 740 10.94 -28.66 32.29
N GLY A 741 12.26 -28.42 32.31
CA GLY A 741 13.20 -28.74 31.23
C GLY A 741 13.52 -27.61 30.25
N SER A 742 12.84 -26.45 30.35
CA SER A 742 13.13 -25.27 29.53
C SER A 742 14.42 -24.59 29.99
N SER A 743 15.37 -24.43 29.07
CA SER A 743 16.63 -23.70 29.34
C SER A 743 16.53 -22.21 29.02
N ASN A 744 15.68 -21.85 28.06
CA ASN A 744 15.39 -20.48 27.65
C ASN A 744 13.92 -20.37 27.27
N ILE A 745 13.37 -19.16 27.36
CA ILE A 745 12.10 -18.78 26.78
C ILE A 745 12.33 -18.41 25.31
N GLU A 746 11.63 -19.06 24.40
CA GLU A 746 11.77 -18.86 22.95
C GLU A 746 10.59 -18.05 22.40
N VAL A 747 10.67 -16.73 22.52
CA VAL A 747 9.59 -15.79 22.19
C VAL A 747 9.28 -15.84 20.70
N GLY A 748 8.02 -16.07 20.35
CA GLY A 748 7.55 -16.21 18.96
C GLY A 748 7.73 -17.61 18.36
N ILE A 749 8.19 -18.59 19.14
CA ILE A 749 8.26 -20.01 18.78
C ILE A 749 7.46 -20.82 19.80
N ALA A 750 7.84 -20.73 21.08
CA ALA A 750 7.13 -21.37 22.17
C ALA A 750 5.87 -20.57 22.54
N GLN A 751 4.74 -21.28 22.68
CA GLN A 751 3.47 -20.66 23.07
C GLN A 751 3.27 -20.68 24.60
N GLU A 752 3.94 -21.59 25.28
CA GLU A 752 3.71 -21.93 26.68
C GLU A 752 5.04 -22.17 27.41
N LEU A 753 5.06 -21.81 28.70
CA LEU A 753 6.15 -22.08 29.66
C LEU A 753 5.54 -22.84 30.86
N ASN A 754 6.09 -24.01 31.16
CA ASN A 754 5.61 -24.86 32.24
C ASN A 754 6.52 -24.76 33.48
N LEU A 755 5.92 -24.47 34.63
CA LEU A 755 6.59 -24.43 35.92
C LEU A 755 6.09 -25.56 36.82
N THR A 756 6.98 -26.49 37.20
CA THR A 756 6.67 -27.52 38.21
C THR A 756 6.97 -26.97 39.59
N VAL A 757 5.97 -26.91 40.46
CA VAL A 757 6.04 -26.41 41.85
C VAL A 757 5.90 -27.59 42.82
N SER A 758 6.75 -27.61 43.84
CA SER A 758 6.73 -28.60 44.92
C SER A 758 6.69 -27.90 46.27
N VAL A 759 5.75 -28.30 47.12
CA VAL A 759 5.62 -27.79 48.49
C VAL A 759 5.47 -28.94 49.47
N GLU A 760 6.18 -28.88 50.58
CA GLU A 760 6.18 -29.87 51.63
C GLU A 760 5.92 -29.21 52.98
N ASN A 761 5.09 -29.81 53.81
CA ASN A 761 4.88 -29.38 55.18
C ASN A 761 5.59 -30.33 56.15
N LEU A 762 6.67 -29.87 56.76
CA LEU A 762 7.51 -30.65 57.69
C LEU A 762 7.14 -30.42 59.17
N GLY A 763 6.12 -29.60 59.44
CA GLY A 763 5.67 -29.23 60.78
C GLY A 763 4.28 -29.80 61.09
N GLU A 764 3.52 -29.11 61.94
CA GLU A 764 2.13 -29.45 62.23
C GLU A 764 1.21 -29.11 61.04
N ASN A 765 -0.08 -29.45 61.16
CA ASN A 765 -1.06 -29.12 60.12
C ASN A 765 -1.05 -27.62 59.79
N SER A 766 -0.94 -27.31 58.51
CA SER A 766 -0.94 -25.95 57.99
C SER A 766 -2.31 -25.62 57.41
N TYR A 767 -2.89 -24.49 57.82
CA TYR A 767 -4.24 -24.09 57.43
C TYR A 767 -4.21 -23.03 56.32
N ASN A 768 -5.04 -23.24 55.29
CA ASN A 768 -5.10 -22.39 54.09
C ASN A 768 -3.71 -22.12 53.46
N SER A 769 -2.85 -23.14 53.47
CA SER A 769 -1.53 -23.07 52.85
C SER A 769 -1.66 -22.72 51.37
N HIS A 770 -0.88 -21.75 50.91
CA HIS A 770 -0.90 -21.29 49.54
C HIS A 770 0.49 -20.89 49.07
N VAL A 771 0.69 -20.91 47.76
CA VAL A 771 1.89 -20.38 47.09
C VAL A 771 1.48 -19.23 46.21
N ILE A 772 2.19 -18.11 46.32
CA ILE A 772 2.05 -16.96 45.44
C ILE A 772 3.24 -16.97 44.49
N LEU A 773 3.00 -17.29 43.21
CA LEU A 773 3.99 -17.11 42.14
C LEU A 773 3.83 -15.72 41.53
N THR A 774 4.90 -14.95 41.58
CA THR A 774 5.04 -13.65 40.94
C THR A 774 5.86 -13.81 39.66
N TYR A 775 5.33 -13.31 38.55
CA TYR A 775 5.92 -13.40 37.22
C TYR A 775 5.85 -12.05 36.49
N PRO A 776 6.76 -11.77 35.55
CA PRO A 776 6.81 -10.47 34.89
C PRO A 776 5.66 -10.28 33.89
N PRO A 777 5.37 -9.03 33.46
CA PRO A 777 4.49 -8.75 32.33
C PRO A 777 4.88 -9.51 31.07
N GLY A 778 3.90 -9.83 30.21
CA GLY A 778 4.09 -10.62 28.98
C GLY A 778 3.87 -12.13 29.13
N PHE A 779 3.54 -12.59 30.34
CA PHE A 779 3.02 -13.94 30.59
C PHE A 779 1.55 -13.87 31.02
N SER A 780 0.78 -14.89 30.64
CA SER A 780 -0.63 -15.03 31.01
C SER A 780 -0.87 -16.40 31.60
N TYR A 781 -1.62 -16.49 32.70
CA TYR A 781 -1.96 -17.78 33.28
C TYR A 781 -2.89 -18.56 32.34
N ARG A 782 -2.56 -19.82 32.03
CA ARG A 782 -3.39 -20.69 31.16
C ARG A 782 -4.14 -21.73 31.95
N LYS A 783 -3.39 -22.57 32.67
CA LYS A 783 -3.92 -23.73 33.39
C LYS A 783 -2.94 -24.18 34.45
N PHE A 784 -3.42 -25.09 35.30
CA PHE A 784 -2.59 -25.86 36.20
C PHE A 784 -2.99 -27.33 36.14
N THR A 785 -2.04 -28.20 36.46
CA THR A 785 -2.22 -29.66 36.52
C THR A 785 -1.66 -30.16 37.84
N THR A 786 -2.45 -30.95 38.56
CA THR A 786 -2.04 -31.50 39.86
C THR A 786 -1.44 -32.89 39.68
N HIS A 787 -0.22 -33.09 40.17
CA HIS A 787 0.42 -34.41 40.18
C HIS A 787 0.28 -35.11 41.53
N GLN A 788 0.35 -34.36 42.62
CA GLN A 788 0.26 -34.87 43.99
C GLN A 788 -0.45 -33.85 44.90
N SER A 789 -1.41 -34.32 45.70
CA SER A 789 -2.29 -33.52 46.56
C SER A 789 -3.27 -32.61 45.80
N ARG A 790 -4.32 -32.15 46.50
CA ARG A 790 -5.35 -31.27 45.91
C ARG A 790 -4.82 -29.84 45.86
N VAL A 791 -4.93 -29.17 44.71
CA VAL A 791 -4.48 -27.78 44.54
C VAL A 791 -5.54 -27.02 43.77
N GLU A 792 -5.75 -25.76 44.11
CA GLU A 792 -6.66 -24.85 43.41
C GLU A 792 -5.93 -23.53 43.16
N CYS A 793 -5.77 -23.14 41.90
CA CYS A 793 -5.04 -21.94 41.53
C CYS A 793 -5.98 -20.87 40.96
N SER A 794 -5.72 -19.62 41.35
CA SER A 794 -6.31 -18.42 40.78
C SER A 794 -5.19 -17.44 40.43
N SER A 795 -5.25 -16.83 39.25
CA SER A 795 -4.24 -15.85 38.83
C SER A 795 -4.85 -14.51 38.54
N VAL A 796 -4.09 -13.46 38.84
CA VAL A 796 -4.32 -12.10 38.38
C VAL A 796 -3.14 -11.76 37.49
N ASP A 797 -3.37 -11.83 36.18
CA ASP A 797 -2.40 -11.43 35.17
C ASP A 797 -2.12 -9.93 35.28
N SER A 798 -0.96 -9.48 34.80
CA SER A 798 -0.68 -8.04 34.83
C SER A 798 -1.51 -7.28 33.79
N GLU A 799 -2.27 -6.28 34.25
CA GLU A 799 -3.03 -5.36 33.40
C GLU A 799 -2.16 -4.20 32.86
N ASP A 800 -0.91 -4.03 33.33
CA ASP A 800 -0.03 -2.90 33.00
C ASP A 800 1.45 -3.32 32.87
N VAL A 801 2.26 -2.60 32.09
CA VAL A 801 3.67 -2.96 31.80
C VAL A 801 4.57 -2.88 33.05
N MET A 802 4.09 -2.27 34.14
CA MET A 802 4.90 -2.03 35.34
C MET A 802 4.57 -2.91 36.55
N LYS A 803 3.47 -3.65 36.56
CA LYS A 803 3.10 -4.53 37.68
C LYS A 803 3.42 -5.99 37.33
N PRO A 804 3.96 -6.80 38.24
CA PRO A 804 4.11 -8.23 37.99
C PRO A 804 2.76 -8.94 38.18
N GLY A 805 2.50 -9.95 37.34
CA GLY A 805 1.35 -10.84 37.50
C GLY A 805 1.55 -11.78 38.70
N LYS A 806 0.44 -12.26 39.27
CA LYS A 806 0.44 -13.08 40.49
C LYS A 806 -0.52 -14.26 40.37
N THR A 807 0.02 -15.48 40.45
CA THR A 807 -0.76 -16.72 40.58
C THR A 807 -0.74 -17.18 42.02
N THR A 808 -1.90 -17.28 42.66
CA THR A 808 -2.07 -17.84 44.00
C THR A 808 -2.64 -19.25 43.88
N CYS A 809 -1.92 -20.23 44.40
CA CYS A 809 -2.32 -21.64 44.41
C CYS A 809 -2.51 -22.13 45.84
N TYR A 810 -3.74 -22.46 46.22
CA TYR A 810 -4.07 -23.04 47.50
C TYR A 810 -3.82 -24.55 47.52
N ILE A 811 -3.13 -25.03 48.55
CA ILE A 811 -2.69 -26.42 48.69
C ILE A 811 -3.54 -27.11 49.74
N SER A 812 -4.21 -28.19 49.34
CA SER A 812 -5.05 -29.04 50.17
C SER A 812 -5.99 -28.23 51.05
N LYS A 813 -6.49 -27.08 50.53
CA LYS A 813 -7.39 -26.19 51.26
C LYS A 813 -8.53 -27.02 51.83
N PRO A 814 -8.83 -26.93 53.12
CA PRO A 814 -8.32 -25.99 54.10
C PRO A 814 -7.15 -26.48 54.96
N ILE A 815 -6.79 -27.77 54.94
CA ILE A 815 -5.73 -28.35 55.80
C ILE A 815 -4.69 -29.08 54.94
N PHE A 816 -3.47 -28.54 54.94
CA PHE A 816 -2.29 -29.24 54.43
C PHE A 816 -1.59 -29.98 55.58
N ARG A 817 -1.78 -31.31 55.59
CA ARG A 817 -1.40 -32.17 56.72
C ARG A 817 0.10 -32.16 56.99
N ALA A 818 0.47 -32.43 58.24
CA ALA A 818 1.84 -32.70 58.65
C ALA A 818 2.47 -33.81 57.80
N ASN A 819 3.72 -33.62 57.38
CA ASN A 819 4.51 -34.52 56.52
C ASN A 819 3.89 -34.80 55.14
N ALA A 820 2.97 -33.95 54.66
CA ALA A 820 2.41 -34.06 53.32
C ALA A 820 3.24 -33.26 52.30
N LYS A 821 3.21 -33.73 51.05
CA LYS A 821 3.84 -33.08 49.89
C LYS A 821 2.83 -32.85 48.79
N ALA A 822 2.87 -31.67 48.18
CA ALA A 822 2.08 -31.29 47.02
C ALA A 822 3.02 -31.00 45.84
N VAL A 823 2.67 -31.52 44.67
CA VAL A 823 3.41 -31.28 43.41
C VAL A 823 2.41 -30.99 42.32
N PHE A 824 2.60 -29.87 41.62
CA PHE A 824 1.71 -29.43 40.56
C PHE A 824 2.48 -28.62 39.53
N GLU A 825 2.00 -28.59 38.30
CA GLU A 825 2.56 -27.81 37.21
C GLU A 825 1.63 -26.66 36.85
N ILE A 826 2.20 -25.49 36.59
CA ILE A 826 1.49 -24.31 36.09
C ILE A 826 1.97 -24.01 34.69
N THR A 827 1.05 -23.84 33.76
CA THR A 827 1.35 -23.41 32.39
C THR A 827 1.03 -21.93 32.24
N TYR A 828 2.04 -21.16 31.84
CA TYR A 828 1.90 -19.77 31.44
C TYR A 828 1.98 -19.65 29.92
N GLY A 829 1.05 -18.91 29.32
CA GLY A 829 1.13 -18.48 27.94
C GLY A 829 2.13 -17.35 27.80
N ILE A 830 2.88 -17.37 26.70
CA ILE A 830 3.92 -16.38 26.40
C ILE A 830 3.37 -15.43 25.35
N ASP A 831 3.45 -14.11 25.59
CA ASP A 831 3.18 -13.13 24.54
C ASP A 831 4.26 -13.25 23.44
N MET A 832 3.84 -13.71 22.27
CA MET A 832 4.74 -13.94 21.13
C MET A 832 5.40 -12.66 20.61
N ASN A 833 4.78 -11.51 20.87
CA ASN A 833 5.28 -10.19 20.49
C ASN A 833 5.86 -9.41 21.68
N GLY A 834 5.87 -10.01 22.88
CA GLY A 834 6.35 -9.38 24.10
C GLY A 834 7.83 -9.04 24.03
N GLU A 835 8.19 -7.90 24.62
CA GLU A 835 9.58 -7.48 24.81
C GLU A 835 9.99 -7.73 26.26
N PHE A 836 10.83 -8.74 26.45
CA PHE A 836 11.40 -9.14 27.73
C PHE A 836 12.87 -8.74 27.85
N ASN A 837 13.33 -8.58 29.09
CA ASN A 837 14.75 -8.50 29.40
C ASN A 837 15.46 -9.82 29.04
N GLN A 838 16.79 -9.77 28.94
CA GLN A 838 17.62 -10.93 28.57
C GLN A 838 17.44 -12.12 29.55
N ASN A 839 17.21 -11.82 30.83
CA ASN A 839 16.76 -12.77 31.84
C ASN A 839 15.44 -12.27 32.44
N VAL A 840 14.53 -13.20 32.71
CA VAL A 840 13.31 -12.93 33.46
C VAL A 840 13.30 -13.70 34.77
N VAL A 841 12.80 -13.04 35.80
CA VAL A 841 12.80 -13.50 37.18
C VAL A 841 11.41 -13.98 37.55
N PHE A 842 11.32 -15.21 38.04
CA PHE A 842 10.12 -15.74 38.71
C PHE A 842 10.39 -15.85 40.20
N LYS A 843 9.42 -15.44 41.02
CA LYS A 843 9.47 -15.57 42.48
C LYS A 843 8.28 -16.37 42.97
N ALA A 844 8.49 -17.27 43.91
CA ALA A 844 7.43 -18.03 44.54
C ALA A 844 7.57 -17.96 46.06
N ASP A 845 6.49 -17.61 46.75
CA ASP A 845 6.40 -17.51 48.20
C ASP A 845 5.29 -18.43 48.73
N ALA A 846 5.61 -19.35 49.63
CA ALA A 846 4.67 -20.19 50.34
C ALA A 846 4.29 -19.54 51.68
N ALA A 847 3.00 -19.53 52.00
CA ALA A 847 2.46 -18.97 53.24
C ALA A 847 1.24 -19.77 53.72
N SER A 848 0.84 -19.56 54.98
CA SER A 848 -0.37 -20.12 55.57
C SER A 848 -0.99 -19.15 56.55
N ASN A 849 -2.14 -19.51 57.10
CA ASN A 849 -2.83 -18.72 58.13
C ASN A 849 -2.44 -19.12 59.55
N ASN A 850 -1.41 -19.96 59.74
CA ASN A 850 -0.90 -20.29 61.06
C ASN A 850 -0.21 -19.06 61.70
N GLU A 851 -0.27 -18.90 63.02
CA GLU A 851 0.34 -17.74 63.70
C GLU A 851 1.86 -17.82 63.81
N LYS A 852 2.42 -19.03 63.76
CA LYS A 852 3.85 -19.28 63.87
C LYS A 852 4.27 -20.27 62.78
N HIS A 853 5.42 -19.97 62.18
CA HIS A 853 6.04 -20.79 61.14
C HIS A 853 7.49 -21.10 61.55
N THR A 854 7.98 -22.28 61.21
CA THR A 854 9.39 -22.68 61.40
C THR A 854 10.05 -22.97 60.06
N GLY A 855 11.35 -22.63 59.92
CA GLY A 855 12.11 -22.82 58.68
C GLY A 855 12.19 -21.57 57.79
N ASN A 856 13.18 -21.55 56.87
CA ASN A 856 13.49 -20.40 56.00
C ASN A 856 13.33 -20.70 54.50
N ASP A 857 12.88 -21.91 54.11
CA ASP A 857 12.79 -22.35 52.72
C ASP A 857 11.40 -22.12 52.08
N TRP A 858 10.66 -21.13 52.57
CA TRP A 858 9.32 -20.78 52.10
C TRP A 858 9.32 -19.82 50.90
N SER A 859 10.48 -19.29 50.48
CA SER A 859 10.60 -18.40 49.31
C SER A 859 11.72 -18.86 48.38
N LYS A 860 11.46 -18.85 47.06
CA LYS A 860 12.46 -19.12 46.03
C LYS A 860 12.34 -18.11 44.88
N THR A 861 13.48 -17.73 44.34
CA THR A 861 13.58 -16.88 43.15
C THR A 861 14.46 -17.59 42.13
N LYS A 862 14.00 -17.72 40.89
CA LYS A 862 14.78 -18.33 39.79
C LYS A 862 14.69 -17.48 38.53
N GLU A 863 15.78 -17.48 37.77
CA GLU A 863 15.89 -16.78 36.50
C GLU A 863 15.92 -17.77 35.33
N ILE A 864 15.38 -17.34 34.19
CA ILE A 864 15.46 -18.06 32.92
C ILE A 864 15.80 -17.07 31.80
N GLY A 865 16.70 -17.48 30.90
CA GLY A 865 17.14 -16.66 29.77
C GLY A 865 16.04 -16.53 28.70
N VAL A 866 16.07 -15.45 27.94
CA VAL A 866 15.12 -15.18 26.85
C VAL A 866 15.84 -15.11 25.51
N LYS A 867 15.31 -15.81 24.52
CA LYS A 867 15.70 -15.71 23.11
C LYS A 867 14.50 -15.43 22.23
N TYR A 868 14.73 -14.68 21.16
CA TYR A 868 13.70 -14.26 20.22
C TYR A 868 13.77 -15.06 18.93
N GLY A 869 12.67 -15.70 18.55
CA GLY A 869 12.54 -16.40 17.29
C GLY A 869 12.67 -15.46 16.09
N ILE A 870 13.45 -15.87 15.09
CA ILE A 870 13.55 -15.18 13.79
C ILE A 870 13.26 -16.16 12.66
N ASN A 871 12.54 -15.71 11.63
CA ASN A 871 12.28 -16.47 10.42
C ASN A 871 12.64 -15.61 9.21
N ILE A 872 13.85 -15.84 8.70
CA ILE A 872 14.40 -15.13 7.55
C ILE A 872 14.61 -16.15 6.45
N VAL A 873 14.01 -15.89 5.30
CA VAL A 873 14.09 -16.77 4.13
C VAL A 873 14.92 -16.06 3.06
N VAL A 874 15.91 -16.75 2.51
CA VAL A 874 16.72 -16.25 1.39
C VAL A 874 16.39 -17.09 0.17
N ARG A 875 16.01 -16.46 -0.95
CA ARG A 875 15.60 -17.09 -2.20
C ARG A 875 16.35 -16.51 -3.39
N ARG A 876 16.30 -17.21 -4.51
CA ARG A 876 16.75 -16.71 -5.82
C ARG A 876 15.73 -15.70 -6.33
N SER A 877 16.19 -14.52 -6.73
CA SER A 877 15.38 -13.52 -7.45
C SER A 877 15.02 -13.98 -8.85
N GLU A 878 13.80 -13.69 -9.30
CA GLU A 878 13.28 -14.06 -10.63
C GLU A 878 14.12 -13.48 -11.79
N ASP A 879 14.73 -12.30 -11.60
CA ASP A 879 15.55 -11.63 -12.62
C ASP A 879 16.94 -12.26 -12.81
N SER A 880 17.28 -13.28 -12.03
CA SER A 880 18.59 -13.91 -12.05
C SER A 880 18.86 -14.67 -13.34
N THR A 881 20.01 -14.41 -13.97
CA THR A 881 20.47 -15.10 -15.19
C THR A 881 20.58 -16.61 -14.96
N GLY A 882 19.73 -17.36 -15.67
CA GLY A 882 19.72 -18.83 -15.60
C GLY A 882 20.82 -19.50 -16.41
N TYR A 883 21.19 -18.90 -17.55
CA TYR A 883 22.06 -19.54 -18.54
C TYR A 883 22.87 -18.51 -19.35
N ILE A 884 24.14 -18.81 -19.59
CA ILE A 884 25.03 -18.12 -20.52
C ILE A 884 25.84 -19.13 -21.33
N ASN A 885 26.37 -18.71 -22.47
CA ASN A 885 27.20 -19.56 -23.31
C ASN A 885 28.44 -18.87 -23.88
N PHE A 886 29.46 -19.68 -24.14
CA PHE A 886 30.72 -19.28 -24.76
C PHE A 886 31.12 -20.25 -25.87
N THR A 887 31.69 -19.68 -26.94
CA THR A 887 32.31 -20.49 -27.98
C THR A 887 33.67 -20.98 -27.50
N SER A 888 33.92 -22.29 -27.65
CA SER A 888 35.18 -22.96 -27.34
C SER A 888 36.35 -22.36 -28.13
N GLY A 889 37.49 -22.14 -27.46
CA GLY A 889 38.72 -21.62 -28.07
C GLY A 889 38.80 -20.11 -28.27
N LYS A 890 37.86 -19.33 -27.71
CA LYS A 890 37.90 -17.85 -27.68
C LYS A 890 38.08 -17.36 -26.24
N SER A 891 39.17 -16.65 -25.96
CA SER A 891 39.58 -16.24 -24.59
C SER A 891 39.13 -14.84 -24.17
N ASN A 892 38.58 -14.07 -25.11
CA ASN A 892 38.25 -12.66 -24.96
C ASN A 892 36.74 -12.37 -25.05
N LEU A 893 35.90 -13.38 -24.83
CA LEU A 893 34.45 -13.22 -24.84
C LEU A 893 33.97 -12.78 -23.46
N GLU A 894 32.98 -11.89 -23.45
CA GLU A 894 32.33 -11.42 -22.24
C GLU A 894 30.81 -11.56 -22.36
N LYS A 895 30.16 -11.96 -21.26
CA LYS A 895 28.69 -12.06 -21.17
C LYS A 895 28.20 -11.41 -19.88
N PRO A 896 27.17 -10.56 -19.93
CA PRO A 896 26.58 -10.00 -18.71
C PRO A 896 25.85 -11.08 -17.93
N VAL A 897 26.05 -11.11 -16.62
CA VAL A 897 25.36 -11.98 -15.67
C VAL A 897 24.84 -11.17 -14.50
N LEU A 898 23.60 -11.49 -14.11
CA LEU A 898 22.92 -10.99 -12.92
C LEU A 898 22.57 -12.17 -12.02
N GLN A 899 23.03 -12.16 -10.77
CA GLN A 899 22.64 -13.11 -9.73
C GLN A 899 22.01 -12.36 -8.56
N GLY A 900 20.71 -12.55 -8.32
CA GLY A 900 19.96 -11.84 -7.27
C GLY A 900 19.55 -12.75 -6.11
N PHE A 901 19.84 -12.31 -4.88
CA PHE A 901 19.29 -12.90 -3.66
C PHE A 901 18.17 -12.03 -3.11
N GLU A 902 16.99 -12.61 -2.92
CA GLU A 902 15.87 -11.97 -2.21
C GLU A 902 15.82 -12.49 -0.77
N VAL A 903 15.73 -11.58 0.18
CA VAL A 903 15.78 -11.84 1.62
C VAL A 903 14.48 -11.34 2.23
N GLU A 904 13.68 -12.23 2.78
CA GLU A 904 12.36 -11.93 3.35
C GLU A 904 12.35 -12.25 4.85
N ASN A 905 11.75 -11.36 5.64
CA ASN A 905 11.56 -11.55 7.08
C ASN A 905 10.08 -11.73 7.42
N TYR A 906 9.72 -12.83 8.08
CA TYR A 906 8.31 -13.19 8.34
C TYR A 906 7.84 -12.98 9.77
N LEU A 907 8.76 -12.83 10.74
CA LEU A 907 8.41 -12.97 12.16
C LEU A 907 8.47 -11.66 12.96
N ARG A 908 9.63 -11.00 13.02
CA ARG A 908 9.84 -9.82 13.87
C ARG A 908 10.93 -8.91 13.34
N ASP A 909 10.92 -7.65 13.75
CA ASP A 909 11.96 -6.67 13.42
C ASP A 909 13.32 -7.16 13.94
N VAL A 910 14.32 -7.25 13.05
CA VAL A 910 15.60 -7.89 13.37
C VAL A 910 16.78 -7.23 12.66
N ASN A 911 17.88 -7.09 13.40
CA ASN A 911 19.20 -6.74 12.87
C ASN A 911 20.00 -8.02 12.63
N PHE A 912 20.46 -8.21 11.41
CA PHE A 912 21.28 -9.36 11.02
C PHE A 912 22.16 -8.98 9.83
N SER A 913 23.09 -9.85 9.47
CA SER A 913 23.92 -9.69 8.28
C SER A 913 23.70 -10.84 7.32
N VAL A 914 23.62 -10.52 6.03
CA VAL A 914 23.68 -11.51 4.95
C VAL A 914 25.11 -11.55 4.44
N ILE A 915 25.71 -12.73 4.48
CA ILE A 915 27.08 -12.98 4.02
C ILE A 915 27.00 -13.63 2.64
N ILE A 916 27.35 -12.86 1.61
CA ILE A 916 27.33 -13.29 0.21
C ILE A 916 28.75 -13.67 -0.21
N ARG A 917 28.93 -14.87 -0.74
CA ARG A 917 30.21 -15.37 -1.27
C ARG A 917 30.11 -15.52 -2.77
N VAL A 918 31.00 -14.86 -3.49
CA VAL A 918 31.03 -14.81 -4.95
C VAL A 918 32.37 -15.34 -5.47
N PRO A 919 32.38 -16.37 -6.34
CA PRO A 919 33.59 -16.84 -7.01
C PRO A 919 34.24 -15.73 -7.85
N GLU A 920 35.44 -15.33 -7.47
CA GLU A 920 36.18 -14.22 -8.10
C GLU A 920 37.19 -14.74 -9.13
N LYS A 921 38.00 -15.73 -8.75
CA LYS A 921 39.13 -16.20 -9.55
C LYS A 921 39.22 -17.73 -9.47
N LEU A 922 39.32 -18.38 -10.63
CA LEU A 922 39.61 -19.81 -10.72
C LEU A 922 41.05 -19.97 -11.19
N GLY A 923 41.91 -20.62 -10.39
CA GLY A 923 43.35 -20.68 -10.67
C GLY A 923 43.96 -19.28 -10.82
N GLU A 924 44.55 -19.00 -12.00
CA GLU A 924 45.16 -17.70 -12.31
C GLU A 924 44.27 -16.74 -13.12
N LYS A 925 43.04 -17.14 -13.46
CA LYS A 925 42.14 -16.37 -14.33
C LYS A 925 40.91 -15.84 -13.58
N ASN A 926 40.58 -14.57 -13.82
CA ASN A 926 39.40 -13.94 -13.26
C ASN A 926 38.14 -14.49 -13.92
N ILE A 927 37.12 -14.75 -13.11
CA ILE A 927 35.80 -15.18 -13.59
C ILE A 927 35.03 -13.95 -14.11
N TRP A 928 35.08 -12.85 -13.37
CA TRP A 928 34.44 -11.58 -13.72
C TRP A 928 35.46 -10.58 -14.26
N THR A 929 35.09 -9.79 -15.28
CA THR A 929 36.05 -8.97 -16.03
C THR A 929 36.44 -7.66 -15.35
N ASP A 930 35.57 -7.08 -14.49
CA ASP A 930 35.80 -5.79 -13.84
C ASP A 930 35.53 -5.84 -12.32
N MET A 931 36.26 -6.73 -11.63
CA MET A 931 36.10 -6.99 -10.19
C MET A 931 36.43 -5.80 -9.28
N SER A 932 37.15 -4.78 -9.76
CA SER A 932 37.42 -3.55 -9.00
C SER A 932 36.20 -2.63 -8.90
N LYS A 933 35.19 -2.82 -9.75
CA LYS A 933 33.91 -2.10 -9.74
C LYS A 933 32.74 -2.93 -9.21
N MET A 934 32.97 -4.19 -8.83
CA MET A 934 31.91 -5.06 -8.34
C MET A 934 31.53 -4.69 -6.91
N GLU A 935 30.55 -3.80 -6.80
CA GLU A 935 29.93 -3.38 -5.55
C GLU A 935 28.52 -3.96 -5.46
N ILE A 936 28.23 -4.70 -4.39
CA ILE A 936 26.85 -5.06 -4.05
C ILE A 936 26.29 -3.91 -3.23
N LYS A 937 25.28 -3.21 -3.76
CA LYS A 937 24.68 -2.04 -3.11
C LYS A 937 24.25 -2.37 -1.68
N GLY A 938 24.78 -1.64 -0.71
CA GLY A 938 24.47 -1.83 0.72
C GLY A 938 25.31 -2.91 1.43
N CYS A 939 26.35 -3.45 0.80
CA CYS A 939 27.26 -4.42 1.38
C CYS A 939 28.71 -3.93 1.36
N SER A 940 29.50 -4.33 2.35
CA SER A 940 30.94 -4.09 2.39
C SER A 940 31.71 -5.37 2.08
N GLN A 941 32.78 -5.27 1.29
CA GLN A 941 33.72 -6.38 1.16
C GLN A 941 34.47 -6.55 2.48
N THR A 942 34.47 -7.76 3.04
CA THR A 942 35.13 -8.03 4.32
C THR A 942 36.41 -8.84 4.20
N SER A 943 36.48 -9.78 3.25
CA SER A 943 37.62 -10.69 3.11
C SER A 943 37.62 -11.42 1.76
N THR A 944 38.66 -12.22 1.53
CA THR A 944 38.78 -13.18 0.43
C THR A 944 39.03 -14.58 1.00
N GLU A 945 38.23 -15.56 0.60
CA GLU A 945 38.36 -16.96 1.00
C GLU A 945 39.14 -17.74 -0.07
N LYS A 946 40.21 -18.43 0.34
CA LYS A 946 41.00 -19.30 -0.54
C LYS A 946 40.27 -20.64 -0.80
N PRO A 947 40.42 -21.22 -2.00
CA PRO A 947 39.79 -22.49 -2.31
C PRO A 947 40.32 -23.60 -1.38
N THR A 948 39.44 -24.52 -0.99
CA THR A 948 39.81 -25.69 -0.17
C THR A 948 40.49 -26.77 -1.01
N ASN A 949 40.20 -26.82 -2.31
CA ASN A 949 40.78 -27.76 -3.24
C ASN A 949 41.57 -27.03 -4.35
N ASN A 950 42.87 -27.31 -4.43
CA ASN A 950 43.77 -26.70 -5.40
C ASN A 950 43.76 -27.42 -6.77
N ASP A 951 43.34 -28.69 -6.84
CA ASP A 951 43.13 -29.39 -8.12
C ASP A 951 41.69 -29.20 -8.60
N PHE A 952 41.43 -28.00 -9.09
CA PHE A 952 40.11 -27.62 -9.59
C PHE A 952 39.74 -28.38 -10.88
N VAL A 953 40.71 -28.87 -11.66
CA VAL A 953 40.44 -29.57 -12.93
C VAL A 953 39.87 -30.96 -12.67
N GLU A 954 40.48 -31.75 -11.78
CA GLU A 954 39.94 -33.08 -11.43
C GLU A 954 38.57 -32.93 -10.73
N THR A 955 38.42 -31.91 -9.88
CA THR A 955 37.19 -31.66 -9.13
C THR A 955 36.03 -31.25 -10.05
N LEU A 956 36.26 -30.33 -10.99
CA LEU A 956 35.24 -29.86 -11.94
C LEU A 956 34.83 -30.93 -12.96
N ARG A 957 35.68 -31.94 -13.21
CA ARG A 957 35.30 -33.12 -14.02
C ARG A 957 34.32 -34.04 -13.30
N LYS A 958 34.38 -34.11 -11.96
CA LYS A 958 33.46 -34.93 -11.14
C LYS A 958 32.17 -34.17 -10.82
N ILE A 959 32.29 -32.90 -10.45
CA ILE A 959 31.18 -32.02 -10.07
C ILE A 959 31.41 -30.68 -10.78
N PRO A 960 30.70 -30.37 -11.87
CA PRO A 960 30.95 -29.19 -12.68
C PRO A 960 30.38 -27.90 -12.04
N ALA A 961 30.65 -27.67 -10.75
CA ALA A 961 30.18 -26.50 -10.01
C ALA A 961 31.37 -25.62 -9.58
N VAL A 962 31.41 -24.39 -10.10
CA VAL A 962 32.40 -23.37 -9.72
C VAL A 962 31.87 -22.61 -8.53
N ASN A 963 32.33 -22.99 -7.33
CA ASN A 963 31.98 -22.39 -6.05
C ASN A 963 33.25 -22.10 -5.22
N CYS A 964 33.09 -21.60 -4.00
CA CYS A 964 34.20 -21.22 -3.12
C CYS A 964 35.09 -22.38 -2.64
N SER A 965 34.73 -23.64 -2.90
CA SER A 965 35.61 -24.78 -2.61
C SER A 965 36.73 -24.94 -3.65
N VAL A 966 36.51 -24.50 -4.89
CA VAL A 966 37.45 -24.65 -6.02
C VAL A 966 37.96 -23.31 -6.57
N ALA A 967 37.24 -22.22 -6.30
CA ALA A 967 37.61 -20.86 -6.71
C ALA A 967 37.94 -19.98 -5.49
N LEU A 968 38.84 -19.01 -5.69
CA LEU A 968 39.04 -17.90 -4.77
C LEU A 968 37.75 -17.07 -4.73
N CYS A 969 37.15 -16.91 -3.56
CA CYS A 969 35.89 -16.18 -3.39
C CYS A 969 36.08 -14.85 -2.67
N ARG A 970 35.30 -13.86 -3.10
CA ARG A 970 35.13 -12.60 -2.38
C ARG A 970 33.93 -12.70 -1.45
N VAL A 971 34.09 -12.22 -0.22
CA VAL A 971 33.04 -12.24 0.80
C VAL A 971 32.52 -10.83 1.03
N PHE A 972 31.21 -10.67 0.89
CA PHE A 972 30.49 -9.42 1.13
C PHE A 972 29.59 -9.59 2.36
N LYS A 973 29.68 -8.63 3.27
CA LYS A 973 28.81 -8.53 4.45
C LYS A 973 27.81 -7.41 4.24
N CYS A 974 26.55 -7.77 4.13
CA CYS A 974 25.43 -6.85 4.01
C CYS A 974 24.77 -6.73 5.38
N ASN A 975 24.85 -5.58 6.04
CA ASN A 975 24.15 -5.38 7.32
C ASN A 975 22.72 -4.92 7.05
N LEU A 976 21.74 -5.65 7.57
CA LEU A 976 20.32 -5.37 7.36
C LEU A 976 19.59 -5.13 8.68
N HIS A 977 18.62 -4.24 8.58
CA HIS A 977 17.48 -4.18 9.48
C HIS A 977 16.22 -4.44 8.64
N LEU A 978 15.55 -5.56 8.86
CA LEU A 978 14.26 -5.84 8.22
C LEU A 978 13.15 -5.82 9.27
N VAL A 979 12.09 -5.07 8.97
CA VAL A 979 10.83 -5.12 9.72
C VAL A 979 10.04 -6.37 9.33
N ARG A 980 9.06 -6.76 10.15
CA ARG A 980 8.19 -7.90 9.83
C ARG A 980 7.52 -7.73 8.45
N ASN A 981 7.48 -8.79 7.66
CA ASN A 981 6.92 -8.88 6.30
C ASN A 981 7.57 -7.92 5.29
N SER A 982 8.84 -7.55 5.51
CA SER A 982 9.63 -6.79 4.53
C SER A 982 10.65 -7.67 3.82
N ASN A 983 11.08 -7.22 2.64
CA ASN A 983 12.10 -7.89 1.84
C ASN A 983 13.24 -6.94 1.45
N ALA A 984 14.37 -7.53 1.06
CA ALA A 984 15.51 -6.84 0.46
C ALA A 984 16.10 -7.70 -0.66
N VAL A 985 16.58 -7.05 -1.72
CA VAL A 985 17.16 -7.73 -2.88
C VAL A 985 18.62 -7.31 -3.06
N TYR A 986 19.51 -8.29 -3.18
CA TYR A 986 20.94 -8.10 -3.43
C TYR A 986 21.32 -8.65 -4.79
N ASN A 987 21.73 -7.75 -5.68
CA ASN A 987 22.10 -8.07 -7.05
C ASN A 987 23.62 -8.08 -7.21
N ILE A 988 24.16 -9.21 -7.65
CA ILE A 988 25.52 -9.37 -8.13
C ILE A 988 25.45 -9.23 -9.65
N SER A 989 25.97 -8.14 -10.21
CA SER A 989 25.93 -7.88 -11.64
C SER A 989 27.32 -7.60 -12.20
N GLY A 990 27.64 -8.21 -13.34
CA GLY A 990 28.91 -7.96 -14.02
C GLY A 990 29.07 -8.81 -15.27
N ASN A 991 30.13 -8.56 -16.03
CA ASN A 991 30.50 -9.39 -17.17
C ASN A 991 31.37 -10.56 -16.73
N ILE A 992 31.05 -11.76 -17.21
CA ILE A 992 31.85 -12.97 -17.03
C ILE A 992 32.75 -13.15 -18.25
N SER A 993 34.03 -13.44 -17.99
CA SER A 993 35.04 -13.73 -19.02
C SER A 993 34.99 -15.19 -19.47
N SER A 994 35.30 -15.49 -20.72
CA SER A 994 35.58 -16.87 -21.15
C SER A 994 36.98 -17.36 -20.76
N GLY A 995 37.89 -16.49 -20.31
CA GLY A 995 39.30 -16.82 -20.09
C GLY A 995 39.57 -17.85 -18.98
N TRP A 996 38.71 -17.96 -17.96
CA TRP A 996 38.84 -18.96 -16.89
C TRP A 996 38.40 -20.37 -17.30
N ILE A 997 37.70 -20.50 -18.44
CA ILE A 997 37.19 -21.76 -18.96
C ILE A 997 38.30 -22.51 -19.71
N GLU A 998 39.14 -21.79 -20.46
CA GLU A 998 40.18 -22.38 -21.31
C GLU A 998 41.22 -23.21 -20.53
N GLN A 999 41.58 -22.75 -19.33
CA GLN A 999 42.51 -23.46 -18.44
C GLN A 999 42.01 -24.83 -17.97
N ILE A 1000 40.71 -25.13 -18.12
CA ILE A 1000 40.11 -26.43 -17.77
C ILE A 1000 40.33 -27.45 -18.90
N GLY A 1001 40.56 -26.98 -20.14
CA GLY A 1001 40.89 -27.81 -21.30
C GLY A 1001 39.73 -28.64 -21.86
N LEU A 1002 38.48 -28.33 -21.47
CA LEU A 1002 37.28 -29.03 -21.94
C LEU A 1002 36.65 -28.28 -23.10
N ARG A 1003 36.41 -28.97 -24.22
CA ARG A 1003 35.89 -28.35 -25.46
C ARG A 1003 34.36 -28.21 -25.48
N THR A 1004 33.65 -29.09 -24.76
CA THR A 1004 32.20 -29.09 -24.61
C THR A 1004 31.83 -29.50 -23.18
N VAL A 1005 31.32 -28.56 -22.39
CA VAL A 1005 30.98 -28.77 -20.98
C VAL A 1005 30.01 -27.69 -20.49
N THR A 1006 29.21 -28.01 -19.49
CA THR A 1006 28.35 -27.05 -18.79
C THR A 1006 28.78 -26.96 -17.33
N PHE A 1007 29.05 -25.75 -16.85
CA PHE A 1007 29.39 -25.48 -15.45
C PHE A 1007 28.27 -24.73 -14.74
N ASP A 1008 28.06 -25.02 -13.46
CA ASP A 1008 27.23 -24.20 -12.58
C ASP A 1008 28.11 -23.18 -11.86
N LEU A 1009 27.98 -21.90 -12.18
CA LEU A 1009 28.60 -20.83 -11.40
C LEU A 1009 27.74 -20.53 -10.17
N VAL A 1010 28.27 -20.85 -8.98
CA VAL A 1010 27.50 -20.86 -7.74
C VAL A 1010 27.95 -19.76 -6.79
N SER A 1011 27.06 -18.80 -6.54
CA SER A 1011 27.20 -17.87 -5.41
C SER A 1011 26.35 -18.36 -4.23
N THR A 1012 26.79 -18.08 -3.00
CA THR A 1012 26.08 -18.52 -1.78
C THR A 1012 25.79 -17.37 -0.84
N ALA A 1013 24.67 -17.46 -0.12
CA ALA A 1013 24.26 -16.51 0.91
C ALA A 1013 23.98 -17.24 2.22
N THR A 1014 24.56 -16.74 3.32
CA THR A 1014 24.35 -17.25 4.69
C THR A 1014 23.95 -16.13 5.64
N LEU A 1015 23.19 -16.46 6.68
CA LEU A 1015 22.75 -15.50 7.69
C LEU A 1015 23.70 -15.49 8.89
N GLU A 1016 24.09 -14.30 9.34
CA GLU A 1016 24.83 -14.04 10.58
C GLU A 1016 23.97 -13.16 11.49
N TYR A 1017 23.72 -13.58 12.72
CA TYR A 1017 22.89 -12.84 13.68
C TYR A 1017 23.38 -13.11 15.11
N ASP A 1018 22.93 -12.28 16.06
CA ASP A 1018 23.30 -12.42 17.46
C ASP A 1018 22.66 -13.66 18.10
N LEU A 1019 23.48 -14.70 18.34
CA LEU A 1019 23.06 -15.98 18.93
C LEU A 1019 22.71 -15.88 20.42
N ASN A 1020 23.11 -14.80 21.10
CA ASN A 1020 22.73 -14.55 22.50
C ASN A 1020 21.30 -14.01 22.59
N LYS A 1021 20.84 -13.30 21.56
CA LYS A 1021 19.53 -12.65 21.52
C LYS A 1021 18.49 -13.42 20.70
N TYR A 1022 18.90 -14.04 19.59
CA TYR A 1022 17.98 -14.63 18.62
C TYR A 1022 18.18 -16.14 18.44
N ILE A 1023 17.12 -16.81 18.01
CA ILE A 1023 17.09 -18.22 17.64
C ILE A 1023 16.36 -18.39 16.31
N PHE A 1024 16.97 -19.12 15.37
CA PHE A 1024 16.39 -19.31 14.04
C PHE A 1024 15.30 -20.38 14.06
N PHE A 1025 14.16 -20.06 13.43
CA PHE A 1025 13.02 -20.96 13.30
C PHE A 1025 12.46 -20.99 11.88
N SER A 1026 12.28 -22.20 11.37
CA SER A 1026 11.56 -22.48 10.13
C SER A 1026 10.79 -23.79 10.27
N SER A 1027 9.75 -23.99 9.47
CA SER A 1027 8.98 -25.25 9.44
C SER A 1027 9.82 -26.48 9.09
N SER A 1028 10.99 -26.30 8.46
CA SER A 1028 11.88 -27.35 7.97
C SER A 1028 13.19 -27.53 8.76
N SER A 1029 13.55 -26.60 9.64
CA SER A 1029 14.82 -26.61 10.39
C SER A 1029 14.69 -25.80 11.68
N LEU A 1030 15.04 -26.42 12.82
CA LEU A 1030 15.22 -25.72 14.09
C LEU A 1030 16.69 -25.34 14.28
N ASN A 1031 16.93 -24.09 14.71
CA ASN A 1031 18.18 -23.58 15.27
C ASN A 1031 19.33 -23.35 14.29
N LYS A 1032 19.19 -23.69 12.99
CA LYS A 1032 20.19 -23.38 11.96
C LYS A 1032 19.53 -22.88 10.67
N PRO A 1033 19.89 -21.66 10.18
CA PRO A 1033 19.45 -21.18 8.89
C PRO A 1033 20.06 -22.00 7.74
N PRO A 1034 19.29 -22.32 6.68
CA PRO A 1034 19.83 -23.00 5.51
C PRO A 1034 20.77 -22.08 4.71
N VAL A 1035 21.79 -22.67 4.09
CA VAL A 1035 22.64 -21.97 3.13
C VAL A 1035 21.90 -21.84 1.80
N SER A 1036 21.71 -20.62 1.31
CA SER A 1036 21.04 -20.38 0.03
C SER A 1036 22.06 -20.28 -1.10
N LYS A 1037 21.75 -20.87 -2.25
CA LYS A 1037 22.62 -20.91 -3.42
C LYS A 1037 21.90 -20.41 -4.68
N ILE A 1038 22.65 -19.75 -5.55
CA ILE A 1038 22.20 -19.32 -6.87
C ILE A 1038 23.15 -19.86 -7.92
N GLU A 1039 22.60 -20.48 -8.96
CA GLU A 1039 23.35 -21.21 -9.98
C GLU A 1039 23.09 -20.58 -11.36
N THR A 1040 24.15 -20.15 -12.04
CA THR A 1040 24.09 -19.73 -13.45
C THR A 1040 24.80 -20.78 -14.29
N GLN A 1041 24.09 -21.39 -15.24
CA GLN A 1041 24.67 -22.39 -16.12
C GLN A 1041 25.54 -21.72 -17.19
N VAL A 1042 26.78 -22.17 -17.31
CA VAL A 1042 27.77 -21.68 -18.27
C VAL A 1042 28.08 -22.82 -19.25
N GLU A 1043 27.49 -22.77 -20.46
CA GLU A 1043 27.72 -23.79 -21.50
C GLU A 1043 28.84 -23.37 -22.45
N VAL A 1044 29.77 -24.29 -22.71
CA VAL A 1044 30.86 -24.14 -23.69
C VAL A 1044 30.56 -25.05 -24.86
N TYR A 1045 30.54 -24.48 -26.07
CA TYR A 1045 30.24 -25.23 -27.29
C TYR A 1045 31.23 -24.90 -28.42
N GLU A 1046 31.50 -25.85 -29.31
CA GLU A 1046 32.30 -25.61 -30.51
C GLU A 1046 31.45 -24.95 -31.62
N GLU A 1047 32.01 -23.95 -32.31
CA GLU A 1047 31.40 -23.36 -33.50
C GLU A 1047 31.30 -24.44 -34.61
N ALA A 1048 30.09 -24.81 -35.00
CA ALA A 1048 29.87 -25.79 -36.06
C ALA A 1048 30.32 -25.22 -37.41
N THR A 1049 31.38 -25.79 -37.99
CA THR A 1049 31.86 -25.47 -39.34
C THR A 1049 31.11 -26.32 -40.37
N PHE A 1050 29.95 -25.85 -40.81
CA PHE A 1050 29.11 -26.55 -41.81
C PHE A 1050 29.72 -26.60 -43.23
N THR A 1051 30.93 -26.07 -43.44
CA THR A 1051 31.56 -26.02 -44.76
C THR A 1051 31.84 -27.42 -45.33
N LYS A 1052 32.19 -28.40 -44.49
CA LYS A 1052 32.40 -29.78 -44.95
C LYS A 1052 31.09 -30.50 -45.27
N GLU A 1053 30.05 -30.33 -44.46
CA GLU A 1053 28.72 -30.90 -44.72
C GLU A 1053 27.99 -30.25 -45.90
N ILE A 1054 28.16 -28.92 -46.11
CA ILE A 1054 27.56 -28.21 -47.26
C ILE A 1054 28.27 -28.59 -48.55
N ILE A 1055 29.61 -28.69 -48.57
CA ILE A 1055 30.35 -29.15 -49.75
C ILE A 1055 30.06 -30.63 -50.02
N GLY A 1056 30.03 -31.47 -48.98
CA GLY A 1056 29.67 -32.89 -49.10
C GLY A 1056 28.22 -33.10 -49.55
N GLY A 1057 27.29 -32.28 -49.07
CA GLY A 1057 25.88 -32.29 -49.46
C GLY A 1057 25.63 -31.74 -50.87
N ALA A 1058 26.36 -30.72 -51.29
CA ALA A 1058 26.28 -30.18 -52.66
C ALA A 1058 26.88 -31.16 -53.67
N VAL A 1059 28.06 -31.74 -53.38
CA VAL A 1059 28.70 -32.74 -54.25
C VAL A 1059 27.90 -34.04 -54.27
N GLY A 1060 27.45 -34.54 -53.12
CA GLY A 1060 26.60 -35.72 -53.03
C GLY A 1060 25.23 -35.53 -53.67
N GLY A 1061 24.63 -34.35 -53.53
CA GLY A 1061 23.38 -33.98 -54.18
C GLY A 1061 23.50 -33.91 -55.70
N LEU A 1062 24.58 -33.33 -56.23
CA LEU A 1062 24.87 -33.32 -57.68
C LEU A 1062 25.11 -34.73 -58.23
N LEU A 1063 25.81 -35.58 -57.48
CA LEU A 1063 26.09 -36.96 -57.88
C LEU A 1063 24.81 -37.82 -57.87
N LEU A 1064 23.94 -37.63 -56.87
CA LEU A 1064 22.62 -38.25 -56.82
C LEU A 1064 21.74 -37.77 -57.97
N LEU A 1065 21.75 -36.47 -58.29
CA LEU A 1065 20.95 -35.89 -59.37
C LEU A 1065 21.42 -36.38 -60.75
N LEU A 1066 22.74 -36.54 -60.95
CA LEU A 1066 23.32 -37.17 -62.14
C LEU A 1066 22.93 -38.65 -62.25
N LEU A 1067 22.94 -39.41 -61.15
CA LEU A 1067 22.53 -40.82 -61.14
C LEU A 1067 21.02 -40.97 -61.42
N VAL A 1068 20.19 -40.08 -60.88
CA VAL A 1068 18.75 -40.03 -61.15
C VAL A 1068 18.49 -39.64 -62.60
N ALA A 1069 19.19 -38.62 -63.13
CA ALA A 1069 19.07 -38.21 -64.53
C ALA A 1069 19.51 -39.33 -65.50
N ALA A 1070 20.62 -40.03 -65.20
CA ALA A 1070 21.06 -41.19 -65.98
C ALA A 1070 20.05 -42.35 -65.89
N GLY A 1071 19.47 -42.58 -64.72
CA GLY A 1071 18.39 -43.56 -64.52
C GLY A 1071 17.15 -43.23 -65.33
N LEU A 1072 16.70 -41.97 -65.32
CA LEU A 1072 15.54 -41.48 -66.09
C LEU A 1072 15.79 -41.49 -67.61
N TYR A 1073 17.01 -41.18 -68.04
CA TYR A 1073 17.42 -41.27 -69.45
C TYR A 1073 17.42 -42.73 -69.94
N LYS A 1074 17.98 -43.66 -69.14
CA LYS A 1074 18.02 -45.09 -69.46
C LYS A 1074 16.65 -45.76 -69.34
N ALA A 1075 15.76 -45.23 -68.50
CA ALA A 1075 14.36 -45.62 -68.40
C ALA A 1075 13.46 -45.01 -69.50
N GLY A 1076 14.03 -44.29 -70.46
CA GLY A 1076 13.31 -43.81 -71.66
C GLY A 1076 12.39 -42.61 -71.43
N PHE A 1077 12.47 -41.95 -70.27
CA PHE A 1077 11.55 -40.87 -69.88
C PHE A 1077 11.67 -39.60 -70.74
N PHE A 1078 12.79 -39.44 -71.48
CA PHE A 1078 13.07 -38.25 -72.31
C PHE A 1078 13.08 -38.52 -73.83
N LYS A 1079 12.49 -39.64 -74.30
CA LYS A 1079 12.33 -39.91 -75.74
C LYS A 1079 10.94 -39.48 -76.27
N SER A 1080 10.91 -38.25 -76.76
CA SER A 1080 10.20 -37.75 -77.96
C SER A 1080 8.72 -38.13 -78.20
N GLN A 1081 7.85 -37.12 -78.13
CA GLN A 1081 6.73 -36.94 -79.06
C GLN A 1081 6.68 -35.49 -79.61
N TYR A 1082 7.84 -34.91 -79.92
CA TYR A 1082 7.93 -33.58 -80.58
C TYR A 1082 8.07 -33.69 -82.11
N LYS A 1083 7.82 -34.86 -82.69
CA LYS A 1083 8.01 -35.16 -84.12
C LYS A 1083 6.71 -35.37 -84.91
N GLU A 1084 5.55 -35.09 -84.31
CA GLU A 1084 4.23 -35.22 -84.98
C GLU A 1084 3.43 -33.89 -85.01
N MET A 1085 4.05 -32.74 -84.69
CA MET A 1085 3.37 -31.43 -84.70
C MET A 1085 4.03 -30.36 -85.61
N MET A 1086 4.83 -30.76 -86.60
CA MET A 1086 5.20 -29.87 -87.71
C MET A 1086 5.10 -30.62 -89.04
N GLU A 1087 3.93 -30.58 -89.68
CA GLU A 1087 3.74 -30.12 -91.06
C GLU A 1087 2.30 -30.37 -91.54
N ALA A 1088 1.69 -29.31 -92.11
CA ALA A 1088 0.42 -29.21 -92.84
C ALA A 1088 -0.88 -29.40 -92.00
N GLU A 1089 -1.95 -28.62 -92.14
CA GLU A 1089 -2.33 -27.55 -93.07
C GLU A 1089 -3.66 -26.96 -92.54
N ASP A 1090 -3.91 -25.70 -92.90
CA ASP A 1090 -5.22 -25.08 -93.12
C ASP A 1090 -6.39 -25.22 -92.11
N GLY A 1091 -6.92 -24.03 -91.77
CA GLY A 1091 -8.33 -23.76 -92.04
C GLY A 1091 -9.32 -23.87 -90.87
N ALA A 1092 -9.75 -22.68 -90.44
CA ALA A 1092 -11.15 -22.31 -90.26
C ALA A 1092 -12.04 -23.07 -89.24
N ASP A 1093 -12.36 -22.32 -88.17
CA ASP A 1093 -13.72 -21.87 -87.84
C ASP A 1093 -14.65 -22.72 -86.94
N THR A 1094 -15.38 -21.96 -86.11
CA THR A 1094 -16.60 -22.26 -85.33
C THR A 1094 -16.54 -23.16 -84.07
N GLY A 1095 -16.73 -22.51 -82.92
CA GLY A 1095 -17.94 -22.67 -82.07
C GLY A 1095 -18.11 -23.90 -81.17
N GLY A 1096 -18.46 -23.65 -79.89
CA GLY A 1096 -19.41 -24.48 -79.15
C GLY A 1096 -18.94 -25.08 -77.82
N GLU A 1097 -19.68 -24.76 -76.76
CA GLU A 1097 -19.52 -25.15 -75.35
C GLU A 1097 -19.79 -26.64 -75.03
N ALA A 1098 -19.42 -26.99 -73.78
CA ALA A 1098 -20.14 -27.86 -72.82
C ALA A 1098 -19.65 -29.32 -72.57
N SER A 1099 -18.94 -29.44 -71.43
CA SER A 1099 -19.14 -30.37 -70.30
C SER A 1099 -19.36 -31.89 -70.48
N ALA A 1100 -18.35 -32.63 -69.98
CA ALA A 1100 -18.42 -33.74 -69.00
C ALA A 1100 -19.11 -35.09 -69.36
N PRO A 1101 -18.97 -36.16 -68.55
CA PRO A 1101 -17.78 -37.02 -68.45
C PRO A 1101 -18.12 -38.51 -68.56
N THR A 1102 -17.13 -39.41 -68.57
CA THR A 1102 -17.25 -40.72 -67.89
C THR A 1102 -15.89 -41.39 -67.68
N ALA A 1103 -15.76 -42.04 -66.53
CA ALA A 1103 -14.60 -42.78 -66.04
C ALA A 1103 -14.77 -44.29 -66.29
N VAL A 1104 -13.66 -45.05 -66.24
CA VAL A 1104 -13.40 -46.11 -65.22
C VAL A 1104 -12.41 -47.18 -65.72
N MET A 1105 -11.39 -47.42 -64.88
CA MET A 1105 -10.53 -48.61 -64.64
C MET A 1105 -9.60 -49.19 -65.72
N MET A 1106 -8.29 -49.27 -65.38
CA MET A 1106 -7.75 -50.50 -64.77
C MET A 1106 -6.33 -50.35 -64.17
N LYS A 1107 -6.18 -51.03 -63.02
CA LYS A 1107 -5.03 -51.80 -62.50
C LYS A 1107 -3.71 -51.13 -62.07
N THR A 1108 -3.66 -50.98 -60.75
CA THR A 1108 -2.56 -51.21 -59.80
C THR A 1108 -1.57 -52.35 -60.15
N HIS A 1109 -0.30 -52.01 -60.40
CA HIS A 1109 0.89 -52.73 -59.92
C HIS A 1109 2.15 -51.88 -60.19
N GLY A 1110 2.63 -51.18 -59.15
CA GLY A 1110 3.80 -50.29 -59.25
C GLY A 1110 4.10 -49.46 -57.99
N LEU A 1111 3.16 -49.39 -57.04
CA LEU A 1111 3.28 -48.54 -55.84
C LEU A 1111 3.89 -49.22 -54.60
N THR A 1112 4.21 -50.53 -54.66
CA THR A 1112 4.79 -51.26 -53.52
C THR A 1112 6.32 -51.25 -53.47
N LYS A 1113 7.02 -50.83 -54.54
CA LYS A 1113 8.50 -50.68 -54.54
C LYS A 1113 9.00 -49.27 -54.19
N ILE A 1114 8.14 -48.26 -54.18
CA ILE A 1114 8.53 -46.87 -53.85
C ILE A 1114 8.29 -46.56 -52.35
N ARG A 1115 7.37 -47.26 -51.67
CA ARG A 1115 7.16 -47.11 -50.22
C ARG A 1115 8.30 -47.69 -49.36
N ALA A 1116 9.05 -48.68 -49.85
CA ALA A 1116 10.18 -49.26 -49.10
C ALA A 1116 11.46 -48.40 -49.14
N LEU A 1117 11.60 -47.50 -50.13
CA LEU A 1117 12.79 -46.66 -50.31
C LEU A 1117 12.75 -45.34 -49.52
N MET A 1118 11.59 -44.94 -48.98
CA MET A 1118 11.47 -43.72 -48.16
C MET A 1118 11.40 -43.96 -46.64
N VAL A 1119 11.17 -45.20 -46.19
CA VAL A 1119 10.98 -45.50 -44.75
C VAL A 1119 12.26 -46.03 -44.08
N LEU A 1120 13.23 -46.54 -44.84
CA LEU A 1120 14.50 -47.04 -44.31
C LEU A 1120 15.42 -45.96 -43.68
N PRO A 1121 15.51 -44.72 -44.20
CA PRO A 1121 16.36 -43.68 -43.59
C PRO A 1121 15.79 -43.13 -42.28
N LEU A 1122 14.45 -43.07 -42.15
CA LEU A 1122 13.77 -42.56 -40.95
C LEU A 1122 13.92 -43.49 -39.74
N TRP A 1123 13.93 -44.81 -39.97
CA TRP A 1123 14.10 -45.80 -38.90
C TRP A 1123 15.55 -45.88 -38.39
N ILE A 1124 16.54 -45.62 -39.25
CA ILE A 1124 17.96 -45.57 -38.86
C ILE A 1124 18.28 -44.30 -38.07
N MET A 1125 17.69 -43.14 -38.41
CA MET A 1125 17.86 -41.89 -37.66
C MET A 1125 17.21 -41.90 -36.28
N MET A 1126 16.07 -42.59 -36.09
CA MET A 1126 15.39 -42.64 -34.79
C MET A 1126 16.06 -43.59 -33.77
N LYS A 1127 16.93 -44.51 -34.22
CA LYS A 1127 17.58 -45.49 -33.32
C LYS A 1127 18.97 -45.06 -32.84
N THR A 1128 19.58 -44.05 -33.46
CA THR A 1128 20.93 -43.57 -33.11
C THR A 1128 20.94 -42.44 -32.07
N HIS A 1129 19.81 -41.82 -31.74
CA HIS A 1129 19.71 -40.75 -30.71
C HIS A 1129 18.64 -41.09 -29.68
N GLY A 1130 18.95 -42.03 -28.77
CA GLY A 1130 18.06 -42.48 -27.71
C GLY A 1130 17.50 -41.32 -26.86
N LEU A 1131 16.20 -41.08 -26.98
CA LEU A 1131 15.43 -40.14 -26.16
C LEU A 1131 14.27 -40.91 -25.51
N THR A 1132 14.36 -41.13 -24.21
CA THR A 1132 13.20 -41.50 -23.37
C THR A 1132 13.08 -40.50 -22.22
N LYS A 1133 11.85 -39.97 -22.05
CA LYS A 1133 11.27 -39.17 -20.95
C LYS A 1133 11.54 -37.64 -20.85
N THR A 1134 10.48 -36.86 -21.18
CA THR A 1134 9.85 -35.67 -20.50
C THR A 1134 10.76 -34.57 -19.89
N ARG A 1135 10.68 -33.24 -20.13
CA ARG A 1135 9.61 -32.23 -20.39
C ARG A 1135 10.25 -30.98 -21.07
N PRO A 1136 9.49 -29.95 -21.54
CA PRO A 1136 9.84 -29.13 -22.70
C PRO A 1136 10.51 -27.79 -22.38
N LEU A 1137 11.50 -27.37 -23.18
CA LEU A 1137 11.71 -25.96 -23.56
C LEU A 1137 12.62 -25.90 -24.80
N MET A 1138 12.12 -25.20 -25.81
CA MET A 1138 12.72 -25.03 -27.14
C MET A 1138 13.94 -24.11 -27.06
N THR A 1139 15.09 -24.52 -27.62
CA THR A 1139 15.96 -23.71 -28.48
C THR A 1139 17.18 -24.53 -28.93
N ARG A 1140 17.10 -25.26 -30.05
CA ARG A 1140 18.29 -25.67 -30.84
C ARG A 1140 17.98 -25.58 -32.35
N PRO A 1141 18.91 -25.10 -33.21
CA PRO A 1141 18.65 -24.85 -34.64
C PRO A 1141 18.44 -26.12 -35.47
N VAL A 1142 18.84 -27.28 -34.96
CA VAL A 1142 18.65 -28.60 -35.62
C VAL A 1142 17.18 -29.04 -35.55
N THR A 1143 16.44 -28.61 -34.52
CA THR A 1143 15.01 -28.86 -34.39
C THR A 1143 14.20 -28.04 -35.39
N VAL A 1144 14.70 -26.88 -35.84
CA VAL A 1144 14.02 -26.03 -36.83
C VAL A 1144 14.09 -26.64 -38.22
N VAL A 1145 15.23 -27.21 -38.63
CA VAL A 1145 15.32 -27.87 -39.95
C VAL A 1145 14.42 -29.09 -39.98
N VAL A 1146 14.46 -29.96 -38.96
CA VAL A 1146 13.61 -31.16 -38.86
C VAL A 1146 12.12 -30.79 -38.70
N ALA A 1147 11.79 -29.74 -37.95
CA ALA A 1147 10.42 -29.25 -37.83
C ALA A 1147 9.91 -28.59 -39.11
N VAL A 1148 10.79 -27.94 -39.89
CA VAL A 1148 10.43 -27.35 -41.19
C VAL A 1148 10.27 -28.44 -42.25
N THR A 1149 11.12 -29.49 -42.29
CA THR A 1149 10.87 -30.66 -43.17
C THR A 1149 9.65 -31.46 -42.73
N MET A 1150 9.42 -31.65 -41.43
CA MET A 1150 8.18 -32.25 -40.92
C MET A 1150 6.96 -31.38 -41.23
N MET A 1151 7.01 -30.06 -41.07
CA MET A 1151 5.90 -29.15 -41.40
C MET A 1151 5.64 -29.08 -42.90
N ILE A 1152 6.66 -29.13 -43.75
CA ILE A 1152 6.49 -29.16 -45.22
C ILE A 1152 5.91 -30.51 -45.65
N GLN A 1153 6.33 -31.63 -45.04
CA GLN A 1153 5.74 -32.94 -45.30
C GLN A 1153 4.34 -33.11 -44.68
N LEU A 1154 4.05 -32.53 -43.51
CA LEU A 1154 2.72 -32.47 -42.92
C LEU A 1154 1.79 -31.53 -43.70
N ARG A 1155 2.30 -30.41 -44.26
CA ARG A 1155 1.53 -29.57 -45.18
C ARG A 1155 1.25 -30.28 -46.49
N MET A 1156 2.18 -31.06 -47.03
CA MET A 1156 1.90 -31.91 -48.21
C MET A 1156 0.93 -33.05 -47.88
N LEU A 1157 0.98 -33.64 -46.68
CA LEU A 1157 0.00 -34.65 -46.23
C LEU A 1157 -1.38 -34.01 -45.98
N GLN A 1158 -1.44 -32.80 -45.43
CA GLN A 1158 -2.67 -32.05 -45.21
C GLN A 1158 -3.27 -31.54 -46.52
N LEU A 1159 -2.45 -31.14 -47.50
CA LEU A 1159 -2.89 -30.78 -48.85
C LEU A 1159 -3.36 -31.99 -49.68
N MET A 1160 -2.93 -33.22 -49.35
CA MET A 1160 -3.47 -34.47 -49.92
C MET A 1160 -4.68 -35.03 -49.14
N GLN A 1161 -5.00 -34.52 -47.94
CA GLN A 1161 -6.18 -34.89 -47.14
C GLN A 1161 -7.34 -33.89 -47.23
N GLN A 1162 -7.14 -32.74 -47.88
CA GLN A 1162 -8.15 -31.69 -48.01
C GLN A 1162 -9.10 -31.86 -49.21
N ASP A 1163 -9.20 -33.08 -49.74
CA ASP A 1163 -10.14 -33.47 -50.81
C ASP A 1163 -11.23 -34.44 -50.30
N SER A 1164 -11.44 -34.52 -48.98
CA SER A 1164 -12.48 -35.35 -48.36
C SER A 1164 -13.05 -34.69 -47.10
N ARG A 1165 -14.35 -34.34 -47.18
CA ARG A 1165 -15.29 -33.91 -46.11
C ARG A 1165 -15.50 -32.40 -45.95
N LYS A 1166 -16.39 -31.89 -46.80
CA LYS A 1166 -17.55 -31.11 -46.34
C LYS A 1166 -18.51 -32.08 -45.62
N ASP A 1167 -18.88 -31.76 -44.38
CA ASP A 1167 -20.26 -31.82 -43.88
C ASP A 1167 -20.31 -31.79 -42.33
N LEU A 1168 -21.24 -30.96 -41.84
CA LEU A 1168 -21.91 -30.94 -40.54
C LEU A 1168 -21.32 -30.11 -39.37
N ASN A 1169 -22.07 -29.05 -39.08
CA ASN A 1169 -22.13 -28.23 -37.86
C ASN A 1169 -22.60 -29.01 -36.62
N GLY A 1170 -22.25 -28.50 -35.43
CA GLY A 1170 -23.18 -28.44 -34.29
C GLY A 1170 -22.63 -28.71 -32.88
N GLY A 1171 -22.64 -27.67 -32.03
CA GLY A 1171 -22.75 -27.71 -30.55
C GLY A 1171 -21.53 -28.21 -29.75
N THR A 1172 -21.30 -27.95 -28.46
CA THR A 1172 -21.93 -27.20 -27.37
C THR A 1172 -20.97 -27.39 -26.17
N ILE A 1173 -20.60 -26.30 -25.48
CA ILE A 1173 -20.30 -26.10 -24.03
C ILE A 1173 -19.45 -27.14 -23.24
N ILE A 1174 -18.45 -26.65 -22.48
CA ILE A 1174 -18.26 -26.71 -20.99
C ILE A 1174 -16.77 -26.71 -20.61
N PHE A 1175 -16.42 -25.71 -19.78
CA PHE A 1175 -15.18 -25.60 -19.00
C PHE A 1175 -15.25 -26.49 -17.75
N THR A 1176 -14.19 -27.26 -17.50
CA THR A 1176 -13.59 -27.68 -16.20
C THR A 1176 -12.30 -28.43 -16.59
N SER A 1177 -11.10 -28.25 -16.03
CA SER A 1177 -10.58 -27.64 -14.80
C SER A 1177 -9.15 -27.16 -15.05
#